data_AF-A0A3M1CIR5-F1
#
_entry.id   AF-A0A3M1CIR5-F1
#
_cell.length_a   1.000
_cell.length_b   1.000
_cell.length_c   1.000
_cell.angle_alpha   90.00
_cell.angle_beta   90.00
_cell.angle_gamma   90.00
#
_symmetry.space_group_name_H-M   'P 1'
#
loop_
_entity.id
_entity.type
_entity.pdbx_description
1 polymer ?
#
loop_
_entity_poly.entity_id
_entity_poly.type
_entity_poly.pdbx_seq_one_letter_code
_entity_poly.pdbx_strand_id
1 'polypeptide(L)'
;MKLFLLLLLFPLALWGQGFSDLPGLIPKGFVRAPATDLVYEGKRLSPQEAYELYKKGQDLSRIDPDSTTDLWNSKPVTMSKTDEELLGIQQEGETFEFLEPVASKIGFFLFKVTKKNKKGLQEIYTIWVGKTVHNLLLRKALLRKLGYQIQPIGYLKKYRVYFKGPVSKKNFLKSPLAFRPSLVDYTRGAPSRWVLNLEDKTSSYWDLQDALIVRGEPLTYSIALGPMNRQIIKGRRLLNALFIVYQLLYIPESVNLYQWNPGRLVNGSVYLPFEGAEEFYTSYEDARWILRRILSLSRKDFKDVVKQGFFPSEVEALVLEKLISRRNHLKDFFDLSVEFKDLPFDPKVSMGERLKEGKLKGQEWPGYGARFVYGDPASPLSKEEIVAFLKSKMISAALANLVVKVNSDLLPHTDVQKLLIEKQKQLAIERFKEFLKTGEVKKVPFGMWAEPAGALNLIASREVIAGSYLGTDNLIQLADAIGISADVGAFLASQGLPQGVFLGGEAKVFYNIIYNHLKPLKSIKRSLKEPFQNLIIPFLKKQAATTLDNLLSSDFEKLKDKEKQQKIDKVLKQFNELLGVGESFIVTHSLGAKFQLRGGKSLAERIKAQALFGSRQTLISRLHIFRKDKNTIQVYKDFAGTHRLSLAFEWKAGIQVLKIGGQRLGGSSSLQFHELDITPKLQNNPDLIRNLSAIAGILKGQSLEYLREVAPPFKIDYRLLEKQSELKILSYQNLGLFSRIWFQVQSPGGDQKNFFRYQVGTRRGSDYQSVVVDGLDEILRETLDTKNIVIPNTTSGNPGDTIGGRSVGRRASFEAEVPLNKESGEAKDIFFNIQYFWKGWSISKDQIMNLIRDLRKQYQFQFFAKEELNDTKEIQLYVLTLDIYLYKEALDNLVHLSAGDFKSFLQEYSRLPHRIYRLPGPRKPGRYESSQERALRRFRTFRNNCFKGLQEAVYRKAGPFCLKLMSLVEQSLEFKGFLKVIGGKRNLYVKARLNGFRKGDESGDEPLFSSQLGEIGSPKWEGPLKYIQNKLHLLEGEFNIYWILRRLR
;
A
#
# COMPACT_ATOMS: atom_id res chain seq x y z
N MET A 1 -30.15 38.31 3.63
CA MET A 1 -29.82 37.65 2.34
C MET A 1 -28.38 37.92 1.86
N LYS A 2 -27.86 39.16 1.88
CA LYS A 2 -26.44 39.46 1.53
C LYS A 2 -25.39 38.84 2.47
N LEU A 3 -25.70 38.63 3.75
CA LEU A 3 -24.80 37.94 4.71
C LEU A 3 -24.69 36.42 4.46
N PHE A 4 -25.72 35.80 3.89
CA PHE A 4 -25.78 34.36 3.61
C PHE A 4 -24.97 34.00 2.34
N LEU A 5 -24.85 34.95 1.40
CA LEU A 5 -23.99 34.80 0.21
C LEU A 5 -22.49 34.94 0.54
N LEU A 6 -22.13 35.73 1.55
CA LEU A 6 -20.74 35.90 1.99
C LEU A 6 -20.21 34.67 2.76
N LEU A 7 -21.09 33.97 3.51
CA LEU A 7 -20.78 32.71 4.18
C LEU A 7 -20.68 31.50 3.22
N LEU A 8 -21.31 31.56 2.04
CA LEU A 8 -21.22 30.52 1.01
C LEU A 8 -20.01 30.68 0.08
N LEU A 9 -19.36 31.85 0.04
CA LEU A 9 -18.16 32.09 -0.77
C LEU A 9 -16.85 31.81 0.01
N PHE A 10 -16.88 31.82 1.34
CA PHE A 10 -15.71 31.54 2.18
C PHE A 10 -15.17 30.09 2.13
N PRO A 11 -15.97 29.02 1.93
CA PRO A 11 -15.45 27.67 1.79
C PRO A 11 -14.98 27.34 0.36
N LEU A 12 -15.03 28.24 -0.62
CA LEU A 12 -14.46 27.98 -1.95
C LEU A 12 -13.03 28.52 -2.11
N ALA A 13 -12.68 29.61 -1.42
CA ALA A 13 -11.33 30.19 -1.47
C ALA A 13 -10.29 29.43 -0.60
N LEU A 14 -10.73 28.80 0.50
CA LEU A 14 -9.84 28.06 1.42
C LEU A 14 -9.32 26.72 0.86
N TRP A 15 -9.86 26.23 -0.26
CA TRP A 15 -9.67 24.84 -0.68
C TRP A 15 -8.63 24.67 -1.80
N GLY A 16 -8.25 25.77 -2.46
CA GLY A 16 -7.05 25.83 -3.29
C GLY A 16 -5.74 25.91 -2.48
N GLN A 17 -5.82 26.30 -1.20
CA GLN A 17 -4.65 26.52 -0.33
C GLN A 17 -4.31 25.33 0.58
N GLY A 18 -5.18 24.31 0.69
CA GLY A 18 -4.96 23.19 1.62
C GLY A 18 -3.79 22.26 1.27
N PHE A 19 -3.37 22.20 0.00
CA PHE A 19 -2.25 21.34 -0.43
C PHE A 19 -0.89 22.05 -0.42
N SER A 20 -0.84 23.39 -0.50
CA SER A 20 0.43 24.14 -0.52
C SER A 20 1.12 24.20 0.84
N ASP A 21 0.41 23.86 1.92
CA ASP A 21 0.86 24.06 3.30
C ASP A 21 1.15 22.74 4.05
N LEU A 22 1.12 21.59 3.37
CA LEU A 22 1.56 20.34 4.00
C LEU A 22 3.07 20.40 4.31
N PRO A 23 3.50 19.93 5.51
CA PRO A 23 4.91 19.90 5.88
C PRO A 23 5.77 19.22 4.81
N GLY A 24 6.82 19.93 4.39
CA GLY A 24 7.81 19.42 3.42
C GLY A 24 7.45 19.61 1.94
N LEU A 25 6.30 20.21 1.61
CA LEU A 25 6.00 20.63 0.23
C LEU A 25 6.55 22.03 -0.06
N ILE A 26 7.13 22.19 -1.25
CA ILE A 26 7.51 23.48 -1.85
C ILE A 26 6.81 23.61 -3.20
N PRO A 27 5.80 24.50 -3.34
CA PRO A 27 5.12 24.73 -4.62
C PRO A 27 6.10 25.26 -5.68
N LYS A 28 6.02 24.81 -6.93
CA LYS A 28 6.82 25.39 -8.03
C LYS A 28 6.28 26.72 -8.54
N GLY A 29 5.00 27.00 -8.32
CA GLY A 29 4.37 28.27 -8.65
C GLY A 29 4.54 29.30 -7.55
N PHE A 30 4.35 30.58 -7.88
CA PHE A 30 4.36 31.69 -6.94
C PHE A 30 3.09 31.69 -6.07
N VAL A 31 3.06 30.79 -5.08
CA VAL A 31 1.94 30.61 -4.14
C VAL A 31 2.26 31.19 -2.76
N ARG A 32 3.54 31.11 -2.34
CA ARG A 32 3.99 31.60 -1.03
C ARG A 32 4.43 33.06 -1.13
N ALA A 33 4.19 33.83 -0.07
CA ALA A 33 4.65 35.21 0.02
C ALA A 33 6.18 35.29 -0.15
N PRO A 34 6.70 36.29 -0.89
CA PRO A 34 8.14 36.48 -1.00
C PRO A 34 8.77 36.88 0.34
N ALA A 35 10.07 36.63 0.44
CA ALA A 35 10.80 36.79 1.70
C ALA A 35 10.84 38.25 2.19
N THR A 36 10.95 38.41 3.51
CA THR A 36 10.86 39.71 4.21
C THR A 36 12.19 40.44 4.36
N ASP A 37 13.28 39.85 3.88
CA ASP A 37 14.67 40.30 4.07
C ASP A 37 15.43 40.52 2.76
N LEU A 38 14.75 40.59 1.61
CA LEU A 38 15.39 40.79 0.31
C LEU A 38 15.95 42.21 0.15
N VAL A 39 17.13 42.34 -0.45
CA VAL A 39 17.76 43.63 -0.78
C VAL A 39 18.00 43.73 -2.28
N TYR A 40 17.42 44.74 -2.92
CA TYR A 40 17.57 45.01 -4.34
C TYR A 40 17.98 46.47 -4.54
N GLU A 41 19.05 46.71 -5.31
CA GLU A 41 19.62 48.05 -5.55
C GLU A 41 19.90 48.84 -4.25
N GLY A 42 20.38 48.15 -3.21
CA GLY A 42 20.71 48.75 -1.90
C GLY A 42 19.50 49.04 -1.01
N LYS A 43 18.26 48.82 -1.47
CA LYS A 43 17.03 49.00 -0.69
C LYS A 43 16.48 47.64 -0.25
N ARG A 44 16.08 47.54 1.02
CA ARG A 44 15.31 46.39 1.51
C ARG A 44 13.88 46.43 0.96
N LEU A 45 13.45 45.33 0.36
CA LEU A 45 12.13 45.18 -0.23
C LEU A 45 11.09 44.70 0.79
N SER A 46 9.90 45.27 0.74
CA SER A 46 8.71 44.63 1.31
C SER A 46 8.27 43.44 0.46
N PRO A 47 7.52 42.48 1.03
CA PRO A 47 6.95 41.38 0.25
C PRO A 47 6.10 41.84 -0.94
N GLN A 48 5.38 42.97 -0.82
CA GLN A 48 4.58 43.51 -1.91
C GLN A 48 5.47 44.05 -3.05
N GLU A 49 6.52 44.80 -2.74
CA GLU A 49 7.47 45.29 -3.75
C GLU A 49 8.18 44.13 -4.46
N ALA A 50 8.59 43.11 -3.71
CA ALA A 50 9.17 41.90 -4.28
C ALA A 50 8.19 41.16 -5.20
N TYR A 51 6.91 41.09 -4.85
CA TYR A 51 5.88 40.51 -5.72
C TYR A 51 5.68 41.30 -7.03
N GLU A 52 5.74 42.63 -6.97
CA GLU A 52 5.65 43.46 -8.18
C GLU A 52 6.87 43.28 -9.09
N LEU A 53 8.07 43.10 -8.53
CA LEU A 53 9.26 42.72 -9.32
C LEU A 53 9.07 41.36 -10.00
N TYR A 54 8.53 40.37 -9.27
CA TYR A 54 8.22 39.06 -9.85
C TYR A 54 7.25 39.15 -11.03
N LYS A 55 6.16 39.94 -10.90
CA LYS A 55 5.20 40.16 -12.00
C LYS A 55 5.84 40.80 -13.23
N LYS A 56 6.87 41.64 -13.04
CA LYS A 56 7.66 42.23 -14.12
C LYS A 56 8.66 41.25 -14.77
N GLY A 57 8.68 39.99 -14.33
CA GLY A 57 9.55 38.93 -14.85
C GLY A 57 10.89 38.81 -14.13
N GLN A 58 11.11 39.52 -13.02
CA GLN A 58 12.35 39.41 -12.25
C GLN A 58 12.41 38.08 -11.49
N ASP A 59 13.49 37.31 -11.65
CA ASP A 59 13.73 36.10 -10.86
C ASP A 59 14.18 36.46 -9.44
N LEU A 60 13.23 36.49 -8.49
CA LEU A 60 13.52 36.82 -7.09
C LEU A 60 14.54 35.89 -6.44
N SER A 61 14.72 34.67 -6.96
CA SER A 61 15.72 33.73 -6.40
C SER A 61 17.17 34.13 -6.68
N ARG A 62 17.40 35.20 -7.47
CA ARG A 62 18.72 35.82 -7.71
C ARG A 62 18.99 37.03 -6.82
N ILE A 63 18.02 37.46 -6.02
CA ILE A 63 18.15 38.60 -5.10
C ILE A 63 18.61 38.06 -3.75
N ASP A 64 19.64 38.65 -3.16
CA ASP A 64 20.17 38.20 -1.88
C ASP A 64 19.39 38.79 -0.69
N PRO A 65 19.33 38.07 0.45
CA PRO A 65 18.86 38.66 1.69
C PRO A 65 19.89 39.67 2.22
N ASP A 66 19.46 40.48 3.18
CA ASP A 66 20.31 41.42 3.89
C ASP A 66 21.58 40.74 4.46
N SER A 67 22.74 41.15 3.93
CA SER A 67 24.07 40.62 4.29
C SER A 67 24.74 41.37 5.43
N THR A 68 24.06 42.36 6.04
CA THR A 68 24.59 43.11 7.19
C THR A 68 24.39 42.39 8.53
N THR A 69 23.79 41.20 8.50
CA THR A 69 23.53 40.40 9.71
C THR A 69 24.77 39.64 10.18
N ASP A 70 24.89 39.44 11.49
CA ASP A 70 25.94 38.60 12.08
C ASP A 70 25.77 37.10 11.75
N LEU A 71 24.66 36.71 11.12
CA LEU A 71 24.34 35.30 10.87
C LEU A 71 24.91 34.78 9.54
N TRP A 72 25.01 35.64 8.52
CA TRP A 72 25.41 35.23 7.18
C TRP A 72 26.10 36.35 6.41
N ASN A 73 27.12 35.97 5.65
CA ASN A 73 27.82 36.83 4.70
C ASN A 73 27.92 36.10 3.35
N SER A 74 28.00 36.84 2.24
CA SER A 74 28.16 36.29 0.90
C SER A 74 29.49 35.55 0.68
N LYS A 75 30.50 35.83 1.50
CA LYS A 75 31.80 35.14 1.46
C LYS A 75 31.82 33.91 2.40
N PRO A 76 32.40 32.77 1.97
CA PRO A 76 32.56 31.61 2.83
C PRO A 76 33.37 31.94 4.08
N VAL A 77 32.97 31.38 5.22
CA VAL A 77 33.69 31.56 6.48
C VAL A 77 34.93 30.66 6.47
N THR A 78 36.12 31.27 6.43
CA THR A 78 37.39 30.54 6.59
C THR A 78 37.85 30.70 8.02
N MET A 79 37.90 29.61 8.79
CA MET A 79 38.44 29.64 10.15
C MET A 79 39.92 29.26 10.13
N SER A 80 40.75 30.05 10.81
CA SER A 80 42.18 29.79 10.97
C SER A 80 42.51 28.75 12.05
N LYS A 81 41.54 28.46 12.93
CA LYS A 81 41.66 27.52 14.05
C LYS A 81 40.60 26.43 13.96
N THR A 82 40.91 25.25 14.50
CA THR A 82 39.92 24.15 14.63
C THR A 82 38.86 24.50 15.68
N ASP A 83 37.70 23.85 15.63
CA ASP A 83 36.65 24.09 16.62
C ASP A 83 37.11 23.68 18.02
N GLU A 84 37.88 22.61 18.12
CA GLU A 84 38.49 22.12 19.35
C GLU A 84 39.49 23.14 19.94
N GLU A 85 40.32 23.77 19.11
CA GLU A 85 41.20 24.86 19.53
C GLU A 85 40.42 26.08 20.04
N LEU A 86 39.32 26.44 19.37
CA LEU A 86 38.45 27.55 19.79
C LEU A 86 37.70 27.22 21.08
N LEU A 87 37.38 25.95 21.30
CA LEU A 87 36.76 25.45 22.53
C LEU A 87 37.79 25.16 23.63
N GLY A 88 39.09 25.14 23.34
CA GLY A 88 40.12 24.84 24.33
C GLY A 88 40.10 23.39 24.84
N ILE A 89 39.72 22.44 23.98
CA ILE A 89 39.55 21.02 24.30
C ILE A 89 40.41 20.12 23.41
N GLN A 90 40.76 18.94 23.92
CA GLN A 90 41.36 17.83 23.18
C GLN A 90 40.26 16.86 22.70
N GLN A 91 40.51 16.15 21.60
CA GLN A 91 39.53 15.20 21.03
C GLN A 91 39.41 13.88 21.82
N GLU A 92 40.46 13.49 22.55
CA GLU A 92 40.53 12.27 23.36
C GLU A 92 41.08 12.55 24.76
N GLY A 93 40.54 11.87 25.77
CA GLY A 93 41.07 11.88 27.14
C GLY A 93 40.64 13.06 28.00
N GLU A 94 39.74 13.91 27.49
CA GLU A 94 39.22 15.06 28.25
C GLU A 94 38.41 14.64 29.48
N THR A 95 38.59 15.36 30.59
CA THR A 95 37.91 15.10 31.86
C THR A 95 37.00 16.25 32.24
N PHE A 96 35.77 15.94 32.64
CA PHE A 96 34.76 16.93 33.01
C PHE A 96 34.04 16.56 34.32
N GLU A 97 33.48 17.55 34.99
CA GLU A 97 32.55 17.35 36.11
C GLU A 97 31.10 17.52 35.65
N PHE A 98 30.24 16.55 35.96
CA PHE A 98 28.81 16.58 35.65
C PHE A 98 28.08 17.62 36.50
N LEU A 99 27.26 18.46 35.84
CA LEU A 99 26.38 19.42 36.50
C LEU A 99 24.94 18.91 36.52
N GLU A 100 24.28 18.91 35.36
CA GLU A 100 22.86 18.60 35.23
C GLU A 100 22.48 18.17 33.81
N PRO A 101 21.41 17.36 33.63
CA PRO A 101 20.85 17.12 32.30
C PRO A 101 20.10 18.36 31.79
N VAL A 102 20.05 18.55 30.48
CA VAL A 102 19.35 19.66 29.81
C VAL A 102 18.13 19.11 29.05
N ALA A 103 17.02 19.84 29.11
CA ALA A 103 15.83 19.53 28.34
C ALA A 103 16.17 19.48 26.83
N SER A 104 15.74 18.41 26.17
CA SER A 104 16.10 18.13 24.78
C SER A 104 14.98 17.45 24.02
N LYS A 105 15.11 17.31 22.69
CA LYS A 105 14.18 16.49 21.90
C LYS A 105 14.59 15.02 22.00
N ILE A 106 13.59 14.13 21.97
CA ILE A 106 13.83 12.67 21.86
C ILE A 106 14.74 12.43 20.64
N GLY A 107 15.77 11.60 20.82
CA GLY A 107 16.85 11.35 19.86
C GLY A 107 18.21 11.87 20.34
N PHE A 108 18.22 12.94 21.14
CA PHE A 108 19.43 13.52 21.72
C PHE A 108 19.31 13.62 23.24
N PHE A 109 20.38 13.24 23.94
CA PHE A 109 20.55 13.49 25.36
C PHE A 109 21.59 14.59 25.55
N LEU A 110 21.18 15.68 26.20
CA LEU A 110 22.03 16.84 26.46
C LEU A 110 22.29 16.95 27.95
N PHE A 111 23.52 17.33 28.32
CA PHE A 111 23.87 17.61 29.70
C PHE A 111 25.00 18.64 29.81
N LYS A 112 24.99 19.40 30.90
CA LYS A 112 26.01 20.38 31.21
C LYS A 112 27.15 19.75 32.00
N VAL A 113 28.35 20.19 31.69
CA VAL A 113 29.58 19.84 32.40
C VAL A 113 30.42 21.08 32.65
N THR A 114 31.35 21.00 33.60
CA THR A 114 32.35 22.05 33.84
C THR A 114 33.77 21.53 33.73
N LYS A 115 34.67 22.40 33.28
CA LYS A 115 36.13 22.20 33.21
C LYS A 115 36.83 23.50 33.58
N LYS A 116 37.95 23.42 34.31
CA LYS A 116 38.83 24.57 34.51
C LYS A 116 39.64 24.83 33.24
N ASN A 117 39.56 26.05 32.71
CA ASN A 117 40.35 26.46 31.55
C ASN A 117 41.83 26.65 31.92
N LYS A 118 42.68 26.97 30.93
CA LYS A 118 44.12 27.22 31.13
C LYS A 118 44.44 28.37 32.11
N LYS A 119 43.46 29.23 32.41
CA LYS A 119 43.55 30.35 33.35
C LYS A 119 42.94 30.03 34.73
N GLY A 120 42.54 28.78 34.96
CA GLY A 120 41.94 28.33 36.22
C GLY A 120 40.45 28.66 36.41
N LEU A 121 39.81 29.34 35.47
CA LEU A 121 38.39 29.70 35.51
C LEU A 121 37.52 28.50 35.12
N GLN A 122 36.41 28.29 35.82
CA GLN A 122 35.42 27.26 35.45
C GLN A 122 34.64 27.69 34.21
N GLU A 123 34.69 26.88 33.17
CA GLU A 123 33.88 27.06 31.96
C GLU A 123 32.83 25.95 31.86
N ILE A 124 31.60 26.34 31.53
CA ILE A 124 30.48 25.43 31.37
C ILE A 124 30.36 25.05 29.89
N TYR A 125 30.18 23.75 29.64
CA TYR A 125 29.95 23.18 28.34
C TYR A 125 28.65 22.38 28.32
N THR A 126 28.02 22.29 27.15
CA THR A 126 26.91 21.36 26.91
C THR A 126 27.40 20.23 26.01
N ILE A 127 27.24 19.00 26.47
CA ILE A 127 27.55 17.79 25.71
C ILE A 127 26.27 17.24 25.08
N TRP A 128 26.35 16.88 23.80
CA TRP A 128 25.27 16.29 23.01
C TRP A 128 25.60 14.84 22.67
N VAL A 129 24.72 13.93 23.06
CA VAL A 129 24.84 12.50 22.80
C VAL A 129 23.62 12.02 22.03
N GLY A 130 23.81 11.18 21.01
CA GLY A 130 22.69 10.68 20.22
C GLY A 130 23.15 9.83 19.04
N LYS A 131 22.18 9.16 18.40
CA LYS A 131 22.45 8.22 17.29
C LYS A 131 22.81 8.89 15.97
N THR A 132 22.53 10.18 15.85
CA THR A 132 22.70 10.97 14.61
C THR A 132 23.44 12.28 14.88
N VAL A 133 24.29 12.33 15.90
CA VAL A 133 25.05 13.54 16.28
C VAL A 133 25.94 14.05 15.15
N HIS A 134 26.52 13.16 14.35
CA HIS A 134 27.35 13.52 13.19
C HIS A 134 26.62 14.40 12.15
N ASN A 135 25.28 14.34 12.07
CA ASN A 135 24.51 15.22 11.18
C ASN A 135 24.69 16.71 11.54
N LEU A 136 24.91 17.02 12.82
CA LEU A 136 25.12 18.39 13.31
C LEU A 136 26.49 18.91 12.81
N LEU A 137 27.51 18.05 12.80
CA LEU A 137 28.84 18.37 12.30
C LEU A 137 28.84 18.57 10.78
N LEU A 138 28.17 17.69 10.02
CA LEU A 138 27.93 17.88 8.59
C LEU A 138 27.23 19.22 8.31
N ARG A 139 26.18 19.53 9.07
CA ARG A 139 25.40 20.76 8.90
C ARG A 139 26.24 21.99 9.18
N LYS A 140 27.03 21.99 10.25
CA LYS A 140 28.01 23.05 10.54
C LYS A 140 28.96 23.26 9.35
N ALA A 141 29.57 22.18 8.85
CA ALA A 141 30.56 22.26 7.79
C ALA A 141 29.96 22.82 6.49
N LEU A 142 28.78 22.33 6.09
CA LEU A 142 28.09 22.83 4.89
C LEU A 142 27.64 24.29 5.07
N LEU A 143 27.05 24.65 6.20
CA LEU A 143 26.58 26.02 6.45
C LEU A 143 27.73 27.03 6.41
N ARG A 144 28.90 26.71 6.96
CA ARG A 144 30.10 27.57 6.85
C ARG A 144 30.56 27.77 5.41
N LYS A 145 30.55 26.70 4.60
CA LYS A 145 30.84 26.78 3.15
C LYS A 145 29.82 27.64 2.40
N LEU A 146 28.58 27.74 2.90
CA LEU A 146 27.52 28.59 2.36
C LEU A 146 27.53 30.04 2.89
N GLY A 147 28.50 30.40 3.76
CA GLY A 147 28.67 31.76 4.29
C GLY A 147 28.00 32.04 5.63
N TYR A 148 27.40 31.03 6.27
CA TYR A 148 26.79 31.20 7.59
C TYR A 148 27.84 31.17 8.71
N GLN A 149 27.66 32.06 9.68
CA GLN A 149 28.47 32.09 10.89
C GLN A 149 27.92 31.09 11.91
N ILE A 150 28.65 29.98 12.09
CA ILE A 150 28.29 28.91 13.02
C ILE A 150 29.30 28.86 14.16
N GLN A 151 28.79 28.93 15.39
CA GLN A 151 29.61 28.78 16.60
C GLN A 151 30.44 27.48 16.58
N PRO A 152 31.55 27.41 17.32
CA PRO A 152 32.33 26.19 17.42
C PRO A 152 31.54 25.01 17.99
N ILE A 153 31.62 23.85 17.32
CA ILE A 153 31.07 22.57 17.77
C ILE A 153 32.18 21.53 17.62
N GLY A 154 32.72 21.05 18.75
CA GLY A 154 33.80 20.07 18.79
C GLY A 154 33.28 18.64 18.84
N TYR A 155 34.09 17.69 18.37
CA TYR A 155 33.83 16.26 18.48
C TYR A 155 34.65 15.63 19.63
N LEU A 156 33.97 14.94 20.55
CA LEU A 156 34.59 14.18 21.62
C LEU A 156 34.54 12.69 21.28
N LYS A 157 35.69 12.14 20.89
CA LYS A 157 35.80 10.72 20.57
C LYS A 157 35.79 9.87 21.83
N LYS A 158 36.54 10.26 22.87
CA LYS A 158 36.56 9.64 24.20
C LYS A 158 36.76 10.71 25.29
N TYR A 159 35.99 10.62 26.36
CA TYR A 159 36.04 11.58 27.47
C TYR A 159 35.54 10.96 28.77
N ARG A 160 35.94 11.51 29.90
CA ARG A 160 35.54 11.06 31.25
C ARG A 160 34.67 12.10 31.93
N VAL A 161 33.59 11.66 32.55
CA VAL A 161 32.68 12.52 33.31
C VAL A 161 32.59 12.04 34.76
N TYR A 162 32.97 12.91 35.69
CA TYR A 162 32.88 12.67 37.14
C TYR A 162 31.54 13.13 37.70
N PHE A 163 31.00 12.36 38.64
CA PHE A 163 29.71 12.61 39.31
C PHE A 163 29.93 12.82 40.81
N LYS A 164 29.19 13.78 41.38
CA LYS A 164 29.24 14.11 42.82
C LYS A 164 28.73 12.99 43.76
N GLY A 165 28.23 11.88 43.23
CA GLY A 165 27.77 10.75 44.02
C GLY A 165 27.09 9.65 43.20
N PRO A 166 26.88 8.45 43.80
CA PRO A 166 26.37 7.26 43.10
C PRO A 166 24.96 7.45 42.54
N VAL A 167 24.11 8.24 43.21
CA VAL A 167 22.75 8.56 42.74
C VAL A 167 22.79 9.37 41.44
N SER A 168 23.66 10.37 41.36
CA SER A 168 23.82 11.20 40.15
C SER A 168 24.34 10.36 38.98
N LYS A 169 25.35 9.52 39.24
CA LYS A 169 25.91 8.57 38.27
C LYS A 169 24.86 7.58 37.73
N LYS A 170 23.97 7.09 38.60
CA LYS A 170 22.86 6.19 38.22
C LYS A 170 21.76 6.91 37.43
N ASN A 171 21.33 8.08 37.90
CA ASN A 171 20.26 8.86 37.26
C ASN A 171 20.65 9.38 35.87
N PHE A 172 21.95 9.56 35.61
CA PHE A 172 22.47 9.88 34.28
C PHE A 172 22.07 8.82 33.23
N LEU A 173 22.15 7.54 33.58
CA LEU A 173 21.77 6.44 32.67
C LEU A 173 20.27 6.30 32.54
N LYS A 174 19.57 6.27 33.68
CA LYS A 174 18.12 6.10 33.75
C LYS A 174 17.55 6.80 34.98
N SER A 175 16.60 7.70 34.75
CA SER A 175 15.94 8.44 35.83
C SER A 175 14.70 7.68 36.34
N PRO A 176 14.45 7.63 37.66
CA PRO A 176 13.18 7.15 38.20
C PRO A 176 12.03 8.13 38.00
N LEU A 177 12.33 9.41 37.71
CA LEU A 177 11.36 10.46 37.44
C LEU A 177 11.18 10.62 35.93
N ALA A 178 9.96 10.37 35.43
CA ALA A 178 9.64 10.37 34.00
C ALA A 178 9.94 11.69 33.26
N PHE A 179 10.01 12.82 33.99
CA PHE A 179 10.25 14.15 33.41
C PHE A 179 11.72 14.58 33.40
N ARG A 180 12.62 13.83 34.05
CA ARG A 180 14.03 14.19 34.12
C ARG A 180 14.81 13.47 33.01
N PRO A 181 15.50 14.19 32.10
CA PRO A 181 16.20 13.56 31.00
C PRO A 181 17.30 12.61 31.48
N SER A 182 17.40 11.45 30.82
CA SER A 182 18.43 10.45 31.03
C SER A 182 18.92 9.91 29.68
N LEU A 183 20.12 9.32 29.66
CA LEU A 183 20.75 8.81 28.44
C LEU A 183 19.84 7.80 27.72
N VAL A 184 19.30 6.81 28.44
CA VAL A 184 18.49 5.73 27.83
C VAL A 184 17.15 6.25 27.33
N ASP A 185 16.48 7.09 28.12
CA ASP A 185 15.12 7.55 27.80
C ASP A 185 15.12 8.46 26.57
N TYR A 186 16.15 9.30 26.42
CA TYR A 186 16.22 10.29 25.34
C TYR A 186 16.90 9.76 24.09
N THR A 187 17.96 8.97 24.18
CA THR A 187 18.59 8.39 22.97
C THR A 187 17.83 7.17 22.43
N ARG A 188 16.98 6.54 23.27
CA ARG A 188 16.37 5.22 23.00
C ARG A 188 17.41 4.17 22.57
N GLY A 189 18.63 4.27 23.08
CA GLY A 189 19.75 3.38 22.79
C GLY A 189 20.19 2.63 24.04
N ALA A 190 20.86 1.49 23.85
CA ALA A 190 21.51 0.79 24.95
C ALA A 190 22.69 1.65 25.46
N PRO A 191 22.85 1.81 26.79
CA PRO A 191 23.88 2.70 27.33
C PRO A 191 25.31 2.23 27.02
N SER A 192 25.53 0.93 26.78
CA SER A 192 26.82 0.37 26.33
C SER A 192 27.35 0.95 25.01
N ARG A 193 26.50 1.64 24.23
CA ARG A 193 26.93 2.34 23.01
C ARG A 193 27.79 3.58 23.30
N TRP A 194 27.55 4.22 24.44
CA TRP A 194 28.25 5.46 24.82
C TRP A 194 29.08 5.29 26.07
N VAL A 195 28.76 4.36 26.97
CA VAL A 195 29.49 4.13 28.23
C VAL A 195 30.39 2.90 28.10
N LEU A 196 31.70 3.13 28.16
CA LEU A 196 32.73 2.12 27.95
C LEU A 196 32.97 1.24 29.17
N ASN A 197 32.81 1.79 30.38
CA ASN A 197 33.03 1.11 31.65
C ASN A 197 31.71 0.81 32.39
N LEU A 198 30.66 0.40 31.66
CA LEU A 198 29.30 0.21 32.21
C LEU A 198 29.23 -0.76 33.41
N GLU A 199 30.15 -1.73 33.46
CA GLU A 199 30.23 -2.74 34.53
C GLU A 199 30.82 -2.20 35.84
N ASP A 200 31.56 -1.07 35.77
CA ASP A 200 32.20 -0.46 36.93
C ASP A 200 31.20 0.34 37.78
N LYS A 201 30.72 -0.32 38.84
CA LYS A 201 29.80 0.25 39.83
C LYS A 201 30.50 1.04 40.95
N THR A 202 31.82 0.94 41.05
CA THR A 202 32.59 1.47 42.19
C THR A 202 33.13 2.86 41.93
N SER A 203 33.49 3.18 40.68
CA SER A 203 34.01 4.50 40.36
C SER A 203 32.95 5.61 40.47
N SER A 204 33.41 6.84 40.67
CA SER A 204 32.59 8.05 40.63
C SER A 204 32.44 8.63 39.22
N TYR A 205 32.90 7.94 38.17
CA TYR A 205 32.91 8.44 36.80
C TYR A 205 32.33 7.46 35.78
N TRP A 206 31.99 7.98 34.60
CA TRP A 206 31.75 7.22 33.38
C TRP A 206 32.79 7.61 32.33
N ASP A 207 33.39 6.60 31.69
CA ASP A 207 34.16 6.76 30.45
C ASP A 207 33.18 6.70 29.29
N LEU A 208 33.05 7.83 28.60
CA LEU A 208 32.09 8.07 27.54
C LEU A 208 32.78 8.18 26.18
N GLN A 209 32.01 7.95 25.12
CA GLN A 209 32.46 8.12 23.74
C GLN A 209 31.37 8.76 22.86
N ASP A 210 31.80 9.23 21.69
CA ASP A 210 30.93 9.67 20.59
C ASP A 210 29.90 10.74 20.96
N ALA A 211 30.41 11.95 21.24
CA ALA A 211 29.59 13.09 21.62
C ALA A 211 30.06 14.38 20.96
N LEU A 212 29.19 15.39 20.95
CA LEU A 212 29.57 16.75 20.58
C LEU A 212 29.63 17.64 21.80
N ILE A 213 30.44 18.69 21.72
CA ILE A 213 30.59 19.66 22.79
C ILE A 213 30.50 21.09 22.24
N VAL A 214 29.74 21.91 22.97
CA VAL A 214 29.56 23.34 22.71
C VAL A 214 29.68 24.13 24.01
N ARG A 215 30.00 25.42 23.95
CA ARG A 215 29.99 26.28 25.14
C ARG A 215 28.56 26.41 25.70
N GLY A 216 28.44 26.52 27.02
CA GLY A 216 27.17 26.57 27.73
C GLY A 216 26.33 27.83 27.43
N GLU A 217 27.00 28.94 27.12
CA GLU A 217 26.37 30.19 26.69
C GLU A 217 26.69 30.43 25.20
N PRO A 218 25.71 30.25 24.30
CA PRO A 218 25.93 30.48 22.87
C PRO A 218 26.03 31.99 22.60
N LEU A 219 27.08 32.40 21.88
CA LEU A 219 27.26 33.81 21.44
C LEU A 219 26.23 34.22 20.38
N THR A 220 25.74 33.25 19.60
CA THR A 220 24.72 33.44 18.56
C THR A 220 23.77 32.24 18.50
N TYR A 221 22.55 32.46 18.00
CA TYR A 221 21.59 31.38 17.82
C TYR A 221 22.12 30.35 16.80
N SER A 222 22.34 29.11 17.24
CA SER A 222 23.01 28.10 16.41
C SER A 222 22.05 27.31 15.53
N ILE A 223 21.91 27.78 14.29
CA ILE A 223 21.16 27.09 13.22
C ILE A 223 21.76 25.73 12.84
N ALA A 224 22.96 25.37 13.32
CA ALA A 224 23.49 24.03 13.11
C ALA A 224 22.82 22.99 14.03
N LEU A 225 22.26 23.38 15.18
CA LEU A 225 21.88 22.47 16.25
C LEU A 225 20.51 21.79 16.10
N GLY A 226 19.66 22.25 15.18
CA GLY A 226 18.33 21.65 15.01
C GLY A 226 17.34 22.61 14.33
N PRO A 227 16.15 22.11 13.93
CA PRO A 227 15.16 22.94 13.26
C PRO A 227 14.70 24.05 14.21
N MET A 228 14.48 25.24 13.63
CA MET A 228 14.09 26.44 14.36
C MET A 228 12.58 26.51 14.48
N ASN A 229 12.08 27.19 15.51
CA ASN A 229 10.66 27.49 15.60
C ASN A 229 10.27 28.51 14.49
N ARG A 230 9.11 28.33 13.85
CA ARG A 230 8.55 29.25 12.86
C ARG A 230 8.54 30.72 13.32
N GLN A 231 8.37 30.97 14.62
CA GLN A 231 8.44 32.31 15.24
C GLN A 231 9.82 32.98 15.13
N ILE A 232 10.89 32.20 14.96
CA ILE A 232 12.24 32.70 14.70
C ILE A 232 12.41 32.97 13.20
N ILE A 233 11.88 32.11 12.33
CA ILE A 233 12.06 32.23 10.87
C ILE A 233 11.42 33.51 10.33
N LYS A 234 10.18 33.83 10.72
CA LYS A 234 9.44 35.07 10.33
C LYS A 234 9.49 35.41 8.83
N GLY A 235 9.49 34.40 7.96
CA GLY A 235 9.54 34.59 6.50
C GLY A 235 10.86 35.15 5.95
N ARG A 236 11.94 35.15 6.74
CA ARG A 236 13.28 35.57 6.30
C ARG A 236 13.92 34.48 5.45
N ARG A 237 14.30 34.78 4.21
CA ARG A 237 14.93 33.84 3.26
C ARG A 237 16.13 33.16 3.90
N LEU A 238 16.94 33.93 4.62
CA LEU A 238 18.18 33.48 5.25
C LEU A 238 17.98 32.31 6.22
N LEU A 239 16.78 32.19 6.81
CA LEU A 239 16.39 31.09 7.71
C LEU A 239 15.47 30.09 7.02
N ASN A 240 14.52 30.59 6.22
CA ASN A 240 13.48 29.79 5.59
C ASN A 240 14.03 28.86 4.50
N ALA A 241 15.07 29.29 3.78
CA ALA A 241 15.74 28.48 2.76
C ALA A 241 16.51 27.29 3.37
N LEU A 242 16.87 27.36 4.66
CA LEU A 242 17.66 26.31 5.32
C LEU A 242 16.96 24.96 5.32
N PHE A 243 15.64 24.90 5.14
CA PHE A 243 14.92 23.64 4.94
C PHE A 243 15.62 22.71 3.92
N ILE A 244 16.15 23.25 2.82
CA ILE A 244 16.91 22.47 1.82
C ILE A 244 18.18 21.87 2.41
N VAL A 245 18.93 22.64 3.19
CA VAL A 245 20.17 22.19 3.86
C VAL A 245 19.86 21.10 4.89
N TYR A 246 18.82 21.31 5.70
CA TYR A 246 18.42 20.38 6.74
C TYR A 246 17.98 19.04 6.15
N GLN A 247 17.20 19.08 5.08
CA GLN A 247 16.73 17.87 4.42
C GLN A 247 17.84 17.16 3.65
N LEU A 248 18.75 17.91 3.01
CA LEU A 248 19.91 17.33 2.35
C LEU A 248 20.76 16.54 3.35
N LEU A 249 20.94 17.04 4.57
CA LEU A 249 21.81 16.44 5.60
C LEU A 249 21.07 15.61 6.66
N TYR A 250 19.80 15.25 6.43
CA TYR A 250 19.04 14.40 7.34
C TYR A 250 19.36 12.92 7.09
N ILE A 251 20.47 12.45 7.65
CA ILE A 251 20.92 11.06 7.55
C ILE A 251 20.32 10.28 8.73
N PRO A 252 19.47 9.26 8.50
CA PRO A 252 19.01 8.38 9.57
C PRO A 252 20.18 7.59 10.20
N GLU A 253 19.98 6.99 11.38
CA GLU A 253 21.05 6.20 12.04
C GLU A 253 21.60 5.12 11.11
N SER A 254 20.78 4.50 10.26
CA SER A 254 21.27 3.65 9.17
C SER A 254 21.50 4.45 7.89
N VAL A 255 22.73 4.50 7.39
CA VAL A 255 23.07 5.17 6.13
C VAL A 255 22.55 4.38 4.92
N ASN A 256 22.25 3.09 5.07
CA ASN A 256 21.57 2.32 4.03
C ASN A 256 20.13 2.85 3.81
N LEU A 257 19.44 3.32 4.86
CA LEU A 257 18.11 3.95 4.76
C LEU A 257 18.15 5.39 4.20
N TYR A 258 19.33 6.01 4.13
CA TYR A 258 19.50 7.32 3.53
C TYR A 258 19.33 7.22 2.01
N GLN A 259 18.20 7.68 1.49
CA GLN A 259 17.82 7.49 0.09
C GLN A 259 18.74 8.27 -0.88
N TRP A 260 19.06 7.66 -2.02
CA TRP A 260 19.83 8.29 -3.11
C TRP A 260 19.09 9.48 -3.75
N ASN A 261 17.76 9.45 -3.72
CA ASN A 261 16.85 10.52 -4.15
C ASN A 261 16.30 11.25 -2.91
N PRO A 262 16.37 12.60 -2.83
CA PRO A 262 15.92 13.36 -1.69
C PRO A 262 14.42 13.54 -1.62
N GLY A 263 13.66 13.31 -2.69
CA GLY A 263 12.23 13.59 -2.67
C GLY A 263 11.51 13.20 -3.93
N ARG A 264 10.36 13.83 -4.18
CA ARG A 264 9.55 13.54 -5.36
C ARG A 264 8.66 14.72 -5.72
N LEU A 265 8.19 14.76 -6.96
CA LEU A 265 7.17 15.73 -7.37
C LEU A 265 5.79 15.24 -6.94
N VAL A 266 5.03 16.11 -6.27
CA VAL A 266 3.67 15.84 -5.79
C VAL A 266 2.82 17.06 -6.13
N ASN A 267 1.80 16.88 -6.98
CA ASN A 267 0.87 17.95 -7.37
C ASN A 267 1.56 19.28 -7.74
N GLY A 268 2.50 19.26 -8.70
CA GLY A 268 3.25 20.46 -9.12
C GLY A 268 4.19 21.06 -8.06
N SER A 269 4.38 20.38 -6.93
CA SER A 269 5.25 20.81 -5.82
C SER A 269 6.38 19.81 -5.59
N VAL A 270 7.50 20.25 -5.05
CA VAL A 270 8.59 19.38 -4.62
C VAL A 270 8.30 18.93 -3.19
N TYR A 271 8.17 17.63 -2.96
CA TYR A 271 8.04 17.04 -1.64
C TYR A 271 9.38 16.53 -1.14
N LEU A 272 9.84 17.09 -0.03
CA LEU A 272 11.08 16.73 0.65
C LEU A 272 10.75 16.25 2.08
N PRO A 273 10.82 14.94 2.38
CA PRO A 273 10.54 14.44 3.72
C PRO A 273 11.64 14.88 4.70
N PHE A 274 11.23 15.47 5.82
CA PHE A 274 12.12 15.91 6.91
C PHE A 274 11.32 16.06 8.21
N GLU A 275 11.90 15.63 9.33
CA GLU A 275 11.32 15.80 10.67
C GLU A 275 11.53 17.24 11.16
N GLY A 276 10.44 18.01 11.32
CA GLY A 276 10.49 19.45 11.57
C GLY A 276 10.20 20.32 10.34
N ALA A 277 9.74 19.72 9.24
CA ALA A 277 9.37 20.45 8.02
C ALA A 277 8.20 21.43 8.23
N GLU A 278 7.36 21.19 9.24
CA GLU A 278 6.23 22.03 9.65
C GLU A 278 6.63 23.43 10.13
N GLU A 279 7.88 23.59 10.55
CA GLU A 279 8.41 24.88 11.01
C GLU A 279 8.77 25.81 9.85
N PHE A 280 9.01 25.25 8.66
CA PHE A 280 9.48 25.98 7.49
C PHE A 280 8.32 26.32 6.55
N TYR A 281 8.39 27.51 5.94
CA TYR A 281 7.44 27.97 4.93
C TYR A 281 8.18 28.36 3.65
N THR A 282 9.12 27.52 3.21
CA THR A 282 10.10 27.80 2.15
C THR A 282 9.44 28.05 0.79
N SER A 283 9.60 29.24 0.20
CA SER A 283 9.13 29.51 -1.16
C SER A 283 9.98 28.78 -2.20
N TYR A 284 9.48 28.69 -3.44
CA TYR A 284 10.26 28.13 -4.56
C TYR A 284 11.55 28.92 -4.77
N GLU A 285 11.45 30.23 -4.63
CA GLU A 285 12.52 31.19 -4.85
C GLU A 285 13.58 31.10 -3.76
N ASP A 286 13.17 30.94 -2.49
CA ASP A 286 14.09 30.73 -1.36
C ASP A 286 14.87 29.42 -1.51
N ALA A 287 14.17 28.35 -1.93
CA ALA A 287 14.78 27.05 -2.19
C ALA A 287 15.80 27.13 -3.34
N ARG A 288 15.44 27.76 -4.46
CA ARG A 288 16.36 27.98 -5.59
C ARG A 288 17.58 28.81 -5.17
N TRP A 289 17.38 29.86 -4.37
CA TRP A 289 18.45 30.75 -3.91
C TRP A 289 19.56 30.01 -3.14
N ILE A 290 19.19 29.21 -2.14
CA ILE A 290 20.19 28.44 -1.38
C ILE A 290 20.74 27.28 -2.20
N LEU A 291 19.91 26.67 -3.05
CA LEU A 291 20.32 25.55 -3.87
C LEU A 291 21.38 25.99 -4.88
N ARG A 292 21.29 27.17 -5.50
CA ARG A 292 22.38 27.68 -6.37
C ARG A 292 23.72 27.74 -5.66
N ARG A 293 23.74 28.13 -4.38
CA ARG A 293 24.96 28.13 -3.56
C ARG A 293 25.47 26.71 -3.32
N ILE A 294 24.60 25.78 -2.96
CA ILE A 294 24.95 24.35 -2.81
C ILE A 294 25.46 23.76 -4.14
N LEU A 295 24.83 24.11 -5.26
CA LEU A 295 25.20 23.63 -6.59
C LEU A 295 26.53 24.20 -7.08
N SER A 296 26.95 25.35 -6.58
CA SER A 296 28.26 25.95 -6.89
C SER A 296 29.44 25.25 -6.20
N LEU A 297 29.18 24.44 -5.16
CA LEU A 297 30.20 23.68 -4.45
C LEU A 297 30.77 22.57 -5.32
N SER A 298 32.10 22.39 -5.27
CA SER A 298 32.79 21.33 -5.97
C SER A 298 32.66 19.99 -5.25
N ARG A 299 32.99 18.88 -5.94
CA ARG A 299 33.10 17.56 -5.28
C ARG A 299 34.12 17.56 -4.13
N LYS A 300 35.19 18.37 -4.23
CA LYS A 300 36.18 18.54 -3.15
C LYS A 300 35.53 19.19 -1.92
N ASP A 301 34.69 20.21 -2.12
CA ASP A 301 33.96 20.84 -1.02
C ASP A 301 33.03 19.86 -0.31
N PHE A 302 32.30 19.02 -1.05
CA PHE A 302 31.49 17.96 -0.45
C PHE A 302 32.35 16.96 0.32
N LYS A 303 33.50 16.55 -0.22
CA LYS A 303 34.44 15.67 0.50
C LYS A 303 34.91 16.30 1.81
N ASP A 304 35.28 17.59 1.79
CA ASP A 304 35.69 18.32 2.98
C ASP A 304 34.55 18.41 4.01
N VAL A 305 33.31 18.64 3.56
CA VAL A 305 32.11 18.67 4.42
C VAL A 305 31.89 17.32 5.08
N VAL A 306 31.96 16.22 4.31
CA VAL A 306 31.72 14.87 4.85
C VAL A 306 32.81 14.43 5.83
N LYS A 307 34.07 14.76 5.53
CA LYS A 307 35.21 14.53 6.43
C LYS A 307 35.03 15.23 7.78
N GLN A 308 34.49 16.44 7.80
CA GLN A 308 34.16 17.16 9.04
C GLN A 308 32.99 16.55 9.82
N GLY A 309 32.27 15.58 9.25
CA GLY A 309 31.27 14.78 9.96
C GLY A 309 31.88 13.74 10.93
N PHE A 310 33.17 13.42 10.81
CA PHE A 310 33.87 12.40 11.61
C PHE A 310 33.26 10.99 11.54
N PHE A 311 32.67 10.62 10.40
CA PHE A 311 32.18 9.26 10.18
C PHE A 311 33.34 8.26 10.07
N PRO A 312 33.08 6.95 10.31
CA PRO A 312 34.00 5.90 9.87
C PRO A 312 34.28 6.02 8.37
N SER A 313 35.48 5.63 7.95
CA SER A 313 35.96 5.86 6.58
C SER A 313 35.04 5.28 5.49
N GLU A 314 34.49 4.08 5.72
CA GLU A 314 33.55 3.42 4.81
C GLU A 314 32.19 4.12 4.78
N VAL A 315 31.75 4.67 5.92
CA VAL A 315 30.51 5.44 6.01
C VAL A 315 30.69 6.79 5.31
N GLU A 316 31.83 7.45 5.50
CA GLU A 316 32.22 8.71 4.83
C GLU A 316 32.10 8.57 3.31
N ALA A 317 32.68 7.50 2.74
CA ALA A 317 32.65 7.22 1.31
C ALA A 317 31.22 7.10 0.78
N LEU A 318 30.34 6.35 1.47
CA LEU A 318 28.95 6.19 1.04
C LEU A 318 28.13 7.47 1.18
N VAL A 319 28.30 8.20 2.28
CA VAL A 319 27.61 9.47 2.53
C VAL A 319 27.95 10.50 1.46
N LEU A 320 29.22 10.58 1.04
CA LEU A 320 29.65 11.47 -0.05
C LEU A 320 28.89 11.20 -1.36
N GLU A 321 28.85 9.94 -1.81
CA GLU A 321 28.17 9.60 -3.07
C GLU A 321 26.66 9.85 -2.99
N LYS A 322 26.02 9.51 -1.86
CA LYS A 322 24.60 9.77 -1.65
C LYS A 322 24.29 11.27 -1.60
N LEU A 323 25.12 12.09 -0.96
CA LEU A 323 24.96 13.55 -0.93
C LEU A 323 25.06 14.17 -2.32
N ILE A 324 26.02 13.72 -3.13
CA ILE A 324 26.18 14.21 -4.51
C ILE A 324 24.98 13.82 -5.37
N SER A 325 24.53 12.55 -5.27
CA SER A 325 23.31 12.09 -5.93
C SER A 325 22.12 12.97 -5.57
N ARG A 326 21.92 13.23 -4.27
CA ARG A 326 20.80 14.08 -3.79
C ARG A 326 20.91 15.52 -4.26
N ARG A 327 22.11 16.10 -4.28
CA ARG A 327 22.38 17.43 -4.85
C ARG A 327 21.96 17.50 -6.33
N ASN A 328 22.28 16.47 -7.12
CA ASN A 328 21.90 16.41 -8.53
C ASN A 328 20.37 16.26 -8.71
N HIS A 329 19.70 15.46 -7.88
CA HIS A 329 18.22 15.36 -7.94
C HIS A 329 17.54 16.67 -7.53
N LEU A 330 18.03 17.39 -6.51
CA LEU A 330 17.50 18.70 -6.15
C LEU A 330 17.62 19.70 -7.30
N LYS A 331 18.75 19.71 -8.01
CA LYS A 331 18.94 20.52 -9.22
C LYS A 331 17.82 20.29 -10.23
N ASP A 332 17.45 19.04 -10.47
CA ASP A 332 16.37 18.68 -11.40
C ASP A 332 14.99 19.05 -10.86
N PHE A 333 14.72 18.83 -9.57
CA PHE A 333 13.44 19.21 -8.96
C PHE A 333 13.18 20.72 -9.00
N PHE A 334 14.22 21.55 -8.95
CA PHE A 334 14.09 23.02 -8.95
C PHE A 334 14.44 23.68 -10.30
N ASP A 335 14.43 22.90 -11.38
CA ASP A 335 14.64 23.35 -12.76
C ASP A 335 15.95 24.15 -12.96
N LEU A 336 17.02 23.78 -12.25
CA LEU A 336 18.35 24.41 -12.32
C LEU A 336 19.32 23.64 -13.23
N SER A 337 18.81 22.67 -13.98
CA SER A 337 19.58 21.77 -14.84
C SER A 337 20.27 22.48 -16.03
N VAL A 338 19.77 23.66 -16.43
CA VAL A 338 20.40 24.52 -17.46
C VAL A 338 21.55 25.35 -16.88
N GLU A 339 21.46 25.72 -15.60
CA GLU A 339 22.44 26.58 -14.93
C GLU A 339 23.64 25.79 -14.39
N PHE A 340 23.43 24.53 -13.98
CA PHE A 340 24.45 23.72 -13.31
C PHE A 340 24.57 22.32 -13.94
N LYS A 341 25.80 21.81 -14.02
CA LYS A 341 26.08 20.44 -14.44
C LYS A 341 25.95 19.47 -13.26
N ASP A 342 25.79 18.19 -13.58
CA ASP A 342 25.86 17.11 -12.59
C ASP A 342 27.30 16.88 -12.13
N LEU A 343 27.45 16.64 -10.84
CA LEU A 343 28.68 16.08 -10.30
C LEU A 343 28.62 14.55 -10.43
N PRO A 344 29.69 13.88 -10.87
CA PRO A 344 29.70 12.43 -10.96
C PRO A 344 29.64 11.82 -9.55
N PHE A 345 28.93 10.71 -9.42
CA PHE A 345 28.89 9.89 -8.21
C PHE A 345 28.89 8.40 -8.57
N ASP A 346 29.34 7.55 -7.64
CA ASP A 346 29.39 6.10 -7.80
C ASP A 346 28.33 5.39 -6.92
N PRO A 347 27.22 4.89 -7.50
CA PRO A 347 26.22 4.15 -6.76
C PRO A 347 26.68 2.77 -6.28
N LYS A 348 27.82 2.26 -6.76
CA LYS A 348 28.40 0.95 -6.41
C LYS A 348 29.71 1.07 -5.63
N VAL A 349 29.95 2.23 -5.00
CA VAL A 349 31.15 2.50 -4.22
C VAL A 349 31.45 1.37 -3.24
N SER A 350 32.71 0.93 -3.21
CA SER A 350 33.17 -0.17 -2.36
C SER A 350 34.46 0.26 -1.65
N MET A 351 34.55 0.01 -0.34
CA MET A 351 35.71 0.36 0.46
C MET A 351 35.81 -0.56 1.68
N GLY A 352 37.01 -1.07 1.95
CA GLY A 352 37.23 -2.02 3.05
C GLY A 352 36.37 -3.29 2.92
N GLU A 353 36.10 -3.93 4.06
CA GLU A 353 35.26 -5.13 4.14
C GLU A 353 33.77 -4.81 4.33
N ARG A 354 33.48 -3.66 4.95
CA ARG A 354 32.14 -3.28 5.40
C ARG A 354 31.31 -2.56 4.33
N LEU A 355 31.92 -1.79 3.43
CA LEU A 355 31.23 -1.16 2.30
C LEU A 355 31.47 -1.96 1.00
N LYS A 356 30.42 -2.63 0.50
CA LYS A 356 30.47 -3.39 -0.75
C LYS A 356 29.29 -3.01 -1.65
N GLU A 357 29.59 -2.66 -2.90
CA GLU A 357 28.61 -2.33 -3.94
C GLU A 357 27.57 -1.28 -3.51
N GLY A 358 28.00 -0.21 -2.86
CA GLY A 358 27.12 0.87 -2.39
C GLY A 358 26.37 0.57 -1.09
N LYS A 359 26.66 -0.55 -0.43
CA LYS A 359 25.97 -1.00 0.78
C LYS A 359 26.91 -1.27 1.96
N LEU A 360 26.56 -0.71 3.11
CA LEU A 360 27.27 -0.96 4.37
C LEU A 360 26.78 -2.25 5.06
N LYS A 361 27.72 -2.95 5.71
CA LYS A 361 27.52 -4.18 6.47
C LYS A 361 28.19 -4.07 7.85
N GLY A 362 27.62 -4.77 8.84
CA GLY A 362 28.10 -4.76 10.23
C GLY A 362 27.46 -3.67 11.06
N GLN A 363 26.89 -4.04 12.22
CA GLN A 363 26.12 -3.12 13.08
C GLN A 363 26.98 -2.40 14.13
N GLU A 364 28.20 -2.87 14.39
CA GLU A 364 29.06 -2.35 15.47
C GLU A 364 30.29 -1.65 14.91
N TRP A 365 30.49 -0.40 15.32
CA TRP A 365 31.56 0.47 14.87
C TRP A 365 32.37 0.93 16.09
N PRO A 366 33.60 0.43 16.27
CA PRO A 366 34.41 0.77 17.43
C PRO A 366 34.61 2.29 17.56
N GLY A 367 34.37 2.85 18.75
CA GLY A 367 34.49 4.29 19.01
C GLY A 367 33.25 5.11 18.68
N TYR A 368 32.17 4.50 18.19
CA TYR A 368 30.93 5.18 17.80
C TYR A 368 29.73 4.64 18.58
N GLY A 369 28.80 5.53 18.94
CA GLY A 369 27.50 5.17 19.53
C GLY A 369 26.42 4.88 18.49
N ALA A 370 26.63 5.33 17.25
CA ALA A 370 25.78 5.04 16.10
C ALA A 370 26.11 3.67 15.47
N ARG A 371 25.08 2.97 14.98
CA ARG A 371 25.26 1.68 14.29
C ARG A 371 25.54 1.78 12.80
N PHE A 372 25.15 2.88 12.16
CA PHE A 372 25.25 3.13 10.70
C PHE A 372 24.51 2.13 9.78
N VAL A 373 24.06 0.99 10.30
CA VAL A 373 23.45 -0.15 9.58
C VAL A 373 22.48 -0.86 10.53
N TYR A 374 21.29 -1.23 10.05
CA TYR A 374 20.37 -2.10 10.79
C TYR A 374 20.36 -3.54 10.27
N GLY A 375 20.73 -3.74 9.01
CA GLY A 375 20.63 -5.02 8.32
C GLY A 375 19.30 -5.17 7.61
N ASP A 376 19.25 -6.15 6.69
CA ASP A 376 18.09 -6.35 5.83
C ASP A 376 16.90 -6.95 6.61
N PRO A 377 15.66 -6.51 6.32
CA PRO A 377 14.49 -7.19 6.83
C PRO A 377 14.46 -8.63 6.33
N ALA A 378 13.95 -9.53 7.18
CA ALA A 378 13.77 -10.92 6.79
C ALA A 378 12.77 -11.00 5.62
N SER A 379 13.22 -11.55 4.50
CA SER A 379 12.36 -11.79 3.34
C SER A 379 11.33 -12.87 3.68
N PRO A 380 10.03 -12.64 3.42
CA PRO A 380 8.99 -13.65 3.64
C PRO A 380 9.04 -14.80 2.63
N LEU A 381 9.94 -14.74 1.64
CA LEU A 381 10.18 -15.77 0.63
C LEU A 381 11.66 -16.19 0.59
N SER A 382 12.36 -16.16 1.72
CA SER A 382 13.68 -16.80 1.82
C SER A 382 13.58 -18.31 1.53
N LYS A 383 14.70 -18.99 1.22
CA LYS A 383 14.69 -20.45 0.97
C LYS A 383 13.97 -21.22 2.07
N GLU A 384 14.21 -20.84 3.32
CA GLU A 384 13.62 -21.44 4.50
C GLU A 384 12.11 -21.13 4.62
N GLU A 385 11.66 -19.96 4.14
CA GLU A 385 10.25 -19.58 4.07
C GLU A 385 9.51 -20.31 2.93
N ILE A 386 10.16 -20.53 1.78
CA ILE A 386 9.60 -21.34 0.69
C ILE A 386 9.42 -22.78 1.14
N VAL A 387 10.41 -23.36 1.82
CA VAL A 387 10.28 -24.69 2.43
C VAL A 387 9.14 -24.69 3.46
N ALA A 388 9.01 -23.64 4.26
CA ALA A 388 7.90 -23.51 5.20
C ALA A 388 6.54 -23.41 4.50
N PHE A 389 6.46 -22.73 3.36
CA PHE A 389 5.26 -22.66 2.52
C PHE A 389 4.89 -24.03 1.94
N LEU A 390 5.86 -24.78 1.42
CA LEU A 390 5.61 -26.14 0.93
C LEU A 390 5.13 -27.06 2.05
N LYS A 391 5.77 -27.00 3.23
CA LYS A 391 5.33 -27.71 4.42
C LYS A 391 3.91 -27.31 4.83
N SER A 392 3.57 -26.03 4.79
CA SER A 392 2.23 -25.58 5.14
C SER A 392 1.19 -26.11 4.15
N LYS A 393 1.50 -26.16 2.85
CA LYS A 393 0.63 -26.79 1.84
C LYS A 393 0.47 -28.30 2.05
N MET A 394 1.52 -29.03 2.44
CA MET A 394 1.38 -30.45 2.80
C MET A 394 0.47 -30.64 4.03
N ILE A 395 0.61 -29.79 5.04
CA ILE A 395 -0.27 -29.78 6.21
C ILE A 395 -1.73 -29.49 5.80
N SER A 396 -1.94 -28.50 4.92
CA SER A 396 -3.27 -28.18 4.38
C SER A 396 -3.87 -29.38 3.64
N ALA A 397 -3.07 -30.10 2.84
CA ALA A 397 -3.49 -31.30 2.11
C ALA A 397 -3.83 -32.45 3.07
N ALA A 398 -3.02 -32.68 4.11
CA ALA A 398 -3.31 -33.68 5.13
C ALA A 398 -4.61 -33.38 5.87
N LEU A 399 -4.85 -32.12 6.24
CA LEU A 399 -6.11 -31.67 6.84
C LEU A 399 -7.29 -31.85 5.87
N ALA A 400 -7.13 -31.49 4.60
CA ALA A 400 -8.16 -31.67 3.59
C ALA A 400 -8.54 -33.15 3.41
N ASN A 401 -7.55 -34.05 3.36
CA ASN A 401 -7.77 -35.49 3.28
C ASN A 401 -8.48 -36.04 4.53
N LEU A 402 -8.13 -35.54 5.73
CA LEU A 402 -8.83 -35.90 6.97
C LEU A 402 -10.30 -35.46 6.92
N VAL A 403 -10.56 -34.23 6.47
CA VAL A 403 -11.93 -33.71 6.31
C VAL A 403 -12.71 -34.53 5.28
N VAL A 404 -12.10 -34.88 4.15
CA VAL A 404 -12.72 -35.74 3.13
C VAL A 404 -13.10 -37.09 3.72
N LYS A 405 -12.20 -37.71 4.49
CA LYS A 405 -12.46 -38.99 5.16
C LYS A 405 -13.59 -38.90 6.19
N VAL A 406 -13.61 -37.83 6.99
CA VAL A 406 -14.72 -37.58 7.93
C VAL A 406 -16.05 -37.42 7.18
N ASN A 407 -16.05 -36.69 6.07
CA ASN A 407 -17.25 -36.46 5.28
C ASN A 407 -17.76 -37.73 4.57
N SER A 408 -16.86 -38.57 4.06
CA SER A 408 -17.23 -39.84 3.40
C SER A 408 -17.59 -40.94 4.40
N ASP A 409 -16.90 -41.05 5.52
CA ASP A 409 -17.01 -42.24 6.37
C ASP A 409 -17.94 -42.02 7.57
N LEU A 410 -18.03 -40.79 8.09
CA LEU A 410 -18.75 -40.49 9.34
C LEU A 410 -20.03 -39.67 9.15
N LEU A 411 -20.09 -38.84 8.11
CA LEU A 411 -21.25 -37.97 7.90
C LEU A 411 -22.27 -38.58 6.92
N PRO A 412 -23.58 -38.35 7.15
CA PRO A 412 -24.62 -38.81 6.24
C PRO A 412 -24.42 -38.23 4.83
N HIS A 413 -24.31 -39.10 3.84
CA HIS A 413 -24.24 -38.73 2.43
C HIS A 413 -24.86 -39.82 1.55
N THR A 414 -25.36 -39.42 0.38
CA THR A 414 -25.80 -40.36 -0.66
C THR A 414 -24.60 -40.76 -1.51
N ASP A 415 -24.26 -42.05 -1.53
CA ASP A 415 -23.22 -42.58 -2.42
C ASP A 415 -23.76 -42.73 -3.85
N VAL A 416 -23.62 -41.65 -4.61
CA VAL A 416 -24.02 -41.58 -6.02
C VAL A 416 -23.24 -42.59 -6.89
N GLN A 417 -22.00 -42.93 -6.54
CA GLN A 417 -21.21 -43.90 -7.32
C GLN A 417 -21.76 -45.31 -7.16
N LYS A 418 -22.10 -45.71 -5.93
CA LYS A 418 -22.74 -47.00 -5.67
C LYS A 418 -24.08 -47.11 -6.40
N LEU A 419 -24.91 -46.07 -6.36
CA LEU A 419 -26.18 -46.01 -7.10
C LEU A 419 -25.99 -46.16 -8.62
N LEU A 420 -24.97 -45.49 -9.19
CA LEU A 420 -24.62 -45.63 -10.61
C LEU A 420 -24.21 -47.07 -10.96
N ILE A 421 -23.38 -47.70 -10.13
CA ILE A 421 -22.92 -49.08 -10.34
C ILE A 421 -24.08 -50.07 -10.23
N GLU A 422 -24.96 -49.91 -9.24
CA GLU A 422 -26.13 -50.77 -9.05
C GLU A 422 -27.10 -50.66 -10.24
N LYS A 423 -27.36 -49.43 -10.71
CA LYS A 423 -28.22 -49.21 -11.88
C LYS A 423 -27.61 -49.81 -13.17
N GLN A 424 -26.30 -49.69 -13.36
CA GLN A 424 -25.61 -50.32 -14.48
C GLN A 424 -25.63 -51.85 -14.41
N LYS A 425 -25.45 -52.44 -13.22
CA LYS A 425 -25.57 -53.88 -13.01
C LYS A 425 -26.98 -54.37 -13.32
N GLN A 426 -28.02 -53.67 -12.85
CA GLN A 426 -29.41 -54.01 -13.15
C GLN A 426 -29.68 -54.01 -14.66
N LEU A 427 -29.30 -52.94 -15.36
CA LEU A 427 -29.46 -52.85 -16.82
C LEU A 427 -28.64 -53.92 -17.57
N ALA A 428 -27.46 -54.30 -17.07
CA ALA A 428 -26.66 -55.38 -17.65
C ALA A 428 -27.32 -56.77 -17.45
N ILE A 429 -27.89 -57.03 -16.26
CA ILE A 429 -28.62 -58.26 -15.96
C ILE A 429 -29.90 -58.36 -16.82
N GLU A 430 -30.64 -57.26 -16.97
CA GLU A 430 -31.84 -57.20 -17.83
C GLU A 430 -31.49 -57.49 -19.29
N ARG A 431 -30.42 -56.91 -19.82
CA ARG A 431 -29.90 -57.22 -21.16
C ARG A 431 -29.51 -58.68 -21.31
N PHE A 432 -28.84 -59.25 -20.31
CA PHE A 432 -28.43 -60.65 -20.35
C PHE A 432 -29.65 -61.58 -20.38
N LYS A 433 -30.68 -61.29 -19.57
CA LYS A 433 -31.95 -62.02 -19.58
C LYS A 433 -32.70 -61.88 -20.91
N GLU A 434 -32.75 -60.69 -21.51
CA GLU A 434 -33.37 -60.49 -22.83
C GLU A 434 -32.58 -61.19 -23.96
N PHE A 435 -31.25 -61.14 -23.91
CA PHE A 435 -30.38 -61.85 -24.85
C PHE A 435 -30.62 -63.36 -24.79
N LEU A 436 -30.72 -63.94 -23.58
CA LEU A 436 -31.06 -65.35 -23.41
C LEU A 436 -32.44 -65.72 -23.98
N LYS A 437 -33.39 -64.77 -24.06
CA LYS A 437 -34.73 -64.99 -24.61
C LYS A 437 -34.84 -64.77 -26.11
N THR A 438 -34.01 -63.91 -26.69
CA THR A 438 -34.19 -63.40 -28.06
C THR A 438 -33.02 -63.66 -28.99
N GLY A 439 -31.86 -64.09 -28.46
CA GLY A 439 -30.62 -64.27 -29.22
C GLY A 439 -29.93 -62.96 -29.63
N GLU A 440 -30.55 -61.81 -29.39
CA GLU A 440 -30.04 -60.49 -29.81
C GLU A 440 -29.73 -59.59 -28.61
N VAL A 441 -28.57 -58.90 -28.66
CA VAL A 441 -28.20 -57.93 -27.63
C VAL A 441 -28.90 -56.59 -27.92
N LYS A 442 -30.00 -56.34 -27.22
CA LYS A 442 -30.77 -55.11 -27.36
C LYS A 442 -29.98 -53.89 -26.85
N LYS A 443 -29.91 -52.83 -27.66
CA LYS A 443 -29.28 -51.55 -27.24
C LYS A 443 -30.16 -50.88 -26.19
N VAL A 444 -29.57 -50.36 -25.11
CA VAL A 444 -30.34 -49.55 -24.14
C VAL A 444 -30.71 -48.23 -24.80
N PRO A 445 -32.01 -47.88 -24.84
CA PRO A 445 -32.44 -46.60 -25.38
C PRO A 445 -31.84 -45.47 -24.54
N PHE A 446 -31.53 -44.37 -25.20
CA PHE A 446 -31.11 -43.17 -24.49
C PHE A 446 -32.21 -42.75 -23.50
N GLY A 447 -31.82 -42.53 -22.24
CA GLY A 447 -32.72 -42.05 -21.21
C GLY A 447 -31.96 -41.23 -20.18
N MET A 448 -32.67 -40.34 -19.50
CA MET A 448 -32.18 -39.65 -18.31
C MET A 448 -32.95 -40.15 -17.10
N TRP A 449 -32.25 -40.34 -16.00
CA TRP A 449 -32.83 -40.69 -14.71
C TRP A 449 -32.30 -39.73 -13.64
N ALA A 450 -33.05 -39.61 -12.56
CA ALA A 450 -32.76 -38.72 -11.46
C ALA A 450 -32.83 -39.51 -10.16
N GLU A 451 -31.85 -39.34 -9.28
CA GLU A 451 -31.89 -39.89 -7.92
C GLU A 451 -31.83 -38.79 -6.89
N PRO A 452 -32.58 -38.91 -5.79
CA PRO A 452 -32.39 -38.03 -4.65
C PRO A 452 -30.95 -38.18 -4.12
N ALA A 453 -30.32 -37.06 -3.83
CA ALA A 453 -28.97 -37.00 -3.28
C ALA A 453 -28.91 -35.95 -2.18
N GLY A 454 -28.33 -36.30 -1.04
CA GLY A 454 -28.05 -35.37 0.04
C GLY A 454 -26.69 -35.62 0.66
N ALA A 455 -26.08 -34.59 1.24
CA ALA A 455 -24.81 -34.72 1.95
C ALA A 455 -24.72 -33.68 3.08
N LEU A 456 -24.22 -34.13 4.23
CA LEU A 456 -23.70 -33.28 5.28
C LEU A 456 -22.18 -33.30 5.20
N ASN A 457 -21.55 -32.13 5.14
CA ASN A 457 -20.11 -32.01 5.03
C ASN A 457 -19.57 -31.05 6.10
N LEU A 458 -18.50 -31.47 6.77
CA LEU A 458 -17.62 -30.62 7.54
C LEU A 458 -16.67 -29.87 6.59
N ILE A 459 -16.37 -28.63 6.93
CA ILE A 459 -15.38 -27.79 6.26
C ILE A 459 -14.31 -27.48 7.30
N ALA A 460 -13.05 -27.80 7.02
CA ALA A 460 -11.93 -27.31 7.80
C ALA A 460 -10.71 -27.12 6.89
N SER A 461 -10.07 -25.95 6.96
CA SER A 461 -8.88 -25.65 6.15
C SER A 461 -8.00 -24.62 6.84
N ARG A 462 -6.69 -24.77 6.68
CA ARG A 462 -5.68 -23.77 7.08
C ARG A 462 -4.79 -23.50 5.89
N GLU A 463 -4.72 -22.26 5.44
CA GLU A 463 -3.98 -21.91 4.23
C GLU A 463 -3.22 -20.59 4.34
N VAL A 464 -2.02 -20.55 3.74
CA VAL A 464 -1.26 -19.30 3.55
C VAL A 464 -1.62 -18.72 2.18
N ILE A 465 -2.16 -17.51 2.18
CA ILE A 465 -2.65 -16.81 0.99
C ILE A 465 -1.86 -15.53 0.79
N ALA A 466 -1.35 -15.32 -0.43
CA ALA A 466 -0.76 -14.06 -0.87
C ALA A 466 -1.82 -13.14 -1.50
N GLY A 467 -1.79 -11.87 -1.11
CA GLY A 467 -2.69 -10.82 -1.57
C GLY A 467 -4.04 -10.78 -0.84
N SER A 468 -4.90 -9.88 -1.30
CA SER A 468 -6.22 -9.67 -0.69
C SER A 468 -7.09 -10.91 -0.74
N TYR A 469 -7.78 -11.21 0.35
CA TYR A 469 -8.70 -12.35 0.43
C TYR A 469 -9.78 -12.10 1.49
N LEU A 470 -11.02 -12.49 1.17
CA LEU A 470 -12.23 -12.25 1.98
C LEU A 470 -12.34 -10.82 2.54
N GLY A 471 -12.08 -9.81 1.71
CA GLY A 471 -12.29 -8.39 2.06
C GLY A 471 -11.12 -7.72 2.79
N THR A 472 -10.10 -8.47 3.18
CA THR A 472 -8.85 -7.93 3.75
C THR A 472 -7.80 -7.69 2.66
N ASP A 473 -6.94 -6.69 2.87
CA ASP A 473 -5.93 -6.23 1.89
C ASP A 473 -4.48 -6.53 2.32
N ASN A 474 -4.27 -7.61 3.08
CA ASN A 474 -2.93 -8.03 3.53
C ASN A 474 -2.06 -8.57 2.38
N LEU A 475 -0.74 -8.39 2.47
CA LEU A 475 0.22 -8.93 1.48
C LEU A 475 0.36 -10.45 1.56
N ILE A 476 0.47 -10.99 2.78
CA ILE A 476 0.48 -12.42 3.07
C ILE A 476 -0.36 -12.63 4.34
N GLN A 477 -1.19 -13.66 4.36
CA GLN A 477 -2.02 -13.98 5.52
C GLN A 477 -2.28 -15.47 5.68
N LEU A 478 -2.48 -15.89 6.93
CA LEU A 478 -3.04 -17.19 7.27
C LEU A 478 -4.57 -17.08 7.26
N ALA A 479 -5.22 -18.00 6.55
CA ALA A 479 -6.66 -18.15 6.53
C ALA A 479 -7.02 -19.50 7.14
N ASP A 480 -7.54 -19.46 8.37
CA ASP A 480 -8.17 -20.59 9.01
C ASP A 480 -9.68 -20.54 8.70
N ALA A 481 -10.26 -21.68 8.33
CA ALA A 481 -11.68 -21.80 8.11
C ALA A 481 -12.22 -23.10 8.73
N ILE A 482 -13.38 -22.99 9.37
CA ILE A 482 -14.14 -24.14 9.88
C ILE A 482 -15.63 -23.91 9.64
N GLY A 483 -16.38 -24.95 9.31
CA GLY A 483 -17.79 -24.79 8.97
C GLY A 483 -18.51 -26.11 8.72
N ILE A 484 -19.80 -25.99 8.45
CA ILE A 484 -20.68 -27.10 8.09
C ILE A 484 -21.44 -26.69 6.84
N SER A 485 -21.66 -27.63 5.94
CA SER A 485 -22.53 -27.48 4.77
C SER A 485 -23.47 -28.67 4.65
N ALA A 486 -24.73 -28.40 4.36
CA ALA A 486 -25.72 -29.41 4.05
C ALA A 486 -26.28 -29.13 2.64
N ASP A 487 -26.35 -30.15 1.80
CA ASP A 487 -27.01 -30.06 0.50
C ASP A 487 -27.99 -31.21 0.30
N VAL A 488 -29.13 -30.90 -0.34
CA VAL A 488 -30.17 -31.87 -0.69
C VAL A 488 -30.68 -31.53 -2.09
N GLY A 489 -30.93 -32.55 -2.90
CA GLY A 489 -31.40 -32.36 -4.26
C GLY A 489 -31.48 -33.67 -5.04
N ALA A 490 -31.26 -33.59 -6.34
CA ALA A 490 -31.19 -34.74 -7.22
C ALA A 490 -29.91 -34.73 -8.06
N PHE A 491 -29.35 -35.92 -8.25
CA PHE A 491 -28.32 -36.16 -9.24
C PHE A 491 -28.96 -36.68 -10.53
N LEU A 492 -28.52 -36.16 -11.67
CA LEU A 492 -29.02 -36.52 -12.99
C LEU A 492 -27.94 -37.31 -13.73
N ALA A 493 -28.30 -38.46 -14.29
CA ALA A 493 -27.42 -39.25 -15.14
C ALA A 493 -28.14 -39.76 -16.38
N SER A 494 -27.34 -40.01 -17.42
CA SER A 494 -27.82 -40.60 -18.67
C SER A 494 -27.47 -42.09 -18.74
N GLN A 495 -28.27 -42.83 -19.49
CA GLN A 495 -28.04 -44.22 -19.85
C GLN A 495 -28.10 -44.38 -21.39
N GLY A 496 -27.51 -45.46 -21.90
CA GLY A 496 -27.56 -45.77 -23.34
C GLY A 496 -26.64 -44.93 -24.23
N LEU A 497 -25.72 -44.14 -23.66
CA LEU A 497 -24.71 -43.41 -24.43
C LEU A 497 -23.53 -44.30 -24.85
N PRO A 498 -22.86 -44.00 -25.99
CA PRO A 498 -21.64 -44.70 -26.40
C PRO A 498 -20.55 -44.64 -25.34
N GLN A 499 -19.66 -45.64 -25.32
CA GLN A 499 -18.54 -45.70 -24.36
C GLN A 499 -17.71 -44.41 -24.41
N GLY A 500 -17.43 -43.87 -23.23
CA GLY A 500 -16.72 -42.61 -23.05
C GLY A 500 -17.60 -41.36 -23.16
N VAL A 501 -18.78 -41.40 -23.76
CA VAL A 501 -19.71 -40.26 -23.80
C VAL A 501 -20.54 -40.22 -22.53
N PHE A 502 -20.62 -39.06 -21.88
CA PHE A 502 -21.44 -38.88 -20.68
C PHE A 502 -22.26 -37.61 -20.76
N LEU A 503 -23.47 -37.68 -20.22
CA LEU A 503 -24.31 -36.53 -19.90
C LEU A 503 -24.86 -36.72 -18.49
N GLY A 504 -24.76 -35.70 -17.66
CA GLY A 504 -25.29 -35.75 -16.31
C GLY A 504 -25.34 -34.36 -15.70
N GLY A 505 -25.77 -34.29 -14.45
CA GLY A 505 -25.94 -33.03 -13.77
C GLY A 505 -26.36 -33.18 -12.33
N GLU A 506 -26.65 -32.06 -11.70
CA GLU A 506 -27.19 -32.00 -10.36
C GLU A 506 -28.09 -30.77 -10.21
N ALA A 507 -29.13 -30.91 -9.42
CA ALA A 507 -30.01 -29.83 -8.98
C ALA A 507 -30.12 -29.91 -7.46
N LYS A 508 -29.54 -28.97 -6.72
CA LYS A 508 -29.40 -29.03 -5.27
C LYS A 508 -29.74 -27.70 -4.61
N VAL A 509 -30.32 -27.77 -3.43
CA VAL A 509 -30.37 -26.67 -2.45
C VAL A 509 -29.27 -26.90 -1.44
N PHE A 510 -28.52 -25.86 -1.10
CA PHE A 510 -27.42 -25.95 -0.15
C PHE A 510 -27.53 -24.87 0.93
N TYR A 511 -27.09 -25.21 2.14
CA TYR A 511 -26.93 -24.30 3.26
C TYR A 511 -25.57 -24.48 3.89
N ASN A 512 -24.79 -23.40 3.98
CA ASN A 512 -23.42 -23.43 4.50
C ASN A 512 -23.25 -22.38 5.60
N ILE A 513 -22.57 -22.74 6.69
CA ILE A 513 -22.07 -21.81 7.71
C ILE A 513 -20.56 -21.97 7.78
N ILE A 514 -19.81 -20.89 7.56
CA ILE A 514 -18.34 -20.90 7.57
C ILE A 514 -17.83 -19.77 8.47
N TYR A 515 -17.00 -20.15 9.44
CA TYR A 515 -16.21 -19.26 10.28
C TYR A 515 -14.81 -19.17 9.69
N ASN A 516 -14.28 -17.95 9.53
CA ASN A 516 -12.92 -17.72 9.08
C ASN A 516 -12.17 -16.81 10.07
N HIS A 517 -10.90 -17.09 10.28
CA HIS A 517 -9.95 -16.22 10.99
C HIS A 517 -8.81 -15.89 10.04
N LEU A 518 -8.66 -14.61 9.73
CA LEU A 518 -7.58 -14.10 8.88
C LEU A 518 -6.53 -13.44 9.75
N LYS A 519 -5.26 -13.83 9.57
CA LYS A 519 -4.11 -13.27 10.29
C LYS A 519 -3.04 -12.76 9.34
N PRO A 520 -2.63 -11.49 9.40
CA PRO A 520 -1.54 -10.98 8.60
C PRO A 520 -0.22 -11.65 9.04
N LEU A 521 0.54 -12.17 8.09
CA LEU A 521 1.81 -12.84 8.36
C LEU A 521 2.99 -11.94 7.99
N LYS A 522 3.92 -11.76 8.94
CA LYS A 522 5.24 -11.19 8.64
C LYS A 522 6.22 -12.22 8.06
N SER A 523 5.96 -13.50 8.31
CA SER A 523 6.79 -14.65 7.88
C SER A 523 5.89 -15.89 7.80
N ILE A 524 6.13 -16.74 6.81
CA ILE A 524 5.40 -17.99 6.57
C ILE A 524 5.78 -19.03 7.64
N LYS A 525 7.02 -19.08 8.11
CA LYS A 525 7.42 -19.95 9.22
C LYS A 525 6.57 -19.76 10.48
N ARG A 526 6.10 -18.53 10.74
CA ARG A 526 5.19 -18.28 11.87
C ARG A 526 3.88 -19.04 11.72
N SER A 527 3.38 -19.24 10.50
CA SER A 527 2.15 -20.01 10.27
C SER A 527 2.29 -21.48 10.66
N LEU A 528 3.50 -22.04 10.60
CA LEU A 528 3.76 -23.42 11.07
C LEU A 528 3.76 -23.54 12.60
N LYS A 529 3.96 -22.42 13.31
CA LYS A 529 3.94 -22.36 14.78
C LYS A 529 2.56 -22.05 15.34
N GLU A 530 1.60 -21.68 14.49
CA GLU A 530 0.24 -21.36 14.91
C GLU A 530 -0.48 -22.62 15.44
N PRO A 531 -0.99 -22.60 16.68
CA PRO A 531 -1.72 -23.75 17.24
C PRO A 531 -2.92 -24.14 16.37
N PHE A 532 -3.13 -25.45 16.18
CA PHE A 532 -4.33 -25.96 15.49
C PHE A 532 -5.63 -25.73 16.28
N GLN A 533 -5.53 -25.50 17.59
CA GLN A 533 -6.67 -25.07 18.41
C GLN A 533 -7.31 -23.78 17.88
N ASN A 534 -6.52 -22.90 17.24
CA ASN A 534 -7.01 -21.68 16.63
C ASN A 534 -7.93 -21.93 15.42
N LEU A 535 -7.93 -23.14 14.85
CA LEU A 535 -8.85 -23.54 13.79
C LEU A 535 -10.31 -23.62 14.30
N ILE A 536 -10.51 -23.81 15.61
CA ILE A 536 -11.84 -23.84 16.25
C ILE A 536 -12.29 -22.40 16.54
N ILE A 537 -12.53 -21.66 15.47
CA ILE A 537 -12.85 -20.22 15.50
C ILE A 537 -14.07 -19.90 16.38
N PRO A 538 -15.16 -20.69 16.41
CA PRO A 538 -16.27 -20.44 17.33
C PRO A 538 -15.84 -20.41 18.82
N PHE A 539 -14.88 -21.26 19.21
CA PHE A 539 -14.34 -21.28 20.56
C PHE A 539 -13.52 -20.02 20.85
N LEU A 540 -12.64 -19.62 19.92
CA LEU A 540 -11.87 -18.37 20.06
C LEU A 540 -12.79 -17.14 20.20
N LYS A 541 -13.85 -17.05 19.39
CA LYS A 541 -14.84 -15.98 19.51
C LYS A 541 -15.51 -15.97 20.88
N LYS A 542 -15.90 -17.14 21.39
CA LYS A 542 -16.51 -17.28 22.71
C LYS A 542 -15.55 -16.86 23.82
N GLN A 543 -14.29 -17.29 23.76
CA GLN A 543 -13.24 -16.90 24.70
C GLN A 543 -12.97 -15.39 24.67
N ALA A 544 -12.92 -14.79 23.48
CA ALA A 544 -12.77 -13.34 23.31
C ALA A 544 -13.96 -12.59 23.92
N ALA A 545 -15.19 -13.08 23.72
CA ALA A 545 -16.37 -12.48 24.34
C ALA A 545 -16.36 -12.57 25.87
N THR A 546 -16.07 -13.75 26.43
CA THR A 546 -15.99 -13.96 27.89
C THR A 546 -14.89 -13.11 28.52
N THR A 547 -13.78 -12.88 27.81
CA THR A 547 -12.73 -11.98 28.25
C THR A 547 -13.24 -10.55 28.43
N LEU A 548 -14.07 -10.07 27.49
CA LEU A 548 -14.68 -8.74 27.54
C LEU A 548 -15.81 -8.63 28.58
N ASP A 549 -16.60 -9.69 28.79
CA ASP A 549 -17.67 -9.71 29.80
C ASP A 549 -17.19 -9.46 31.22
N ASN A 550 -15.92 -9.73 31.52
CA ASN A 550 -15.30 -9.44 32.82
C ASN A 550 -15.36 -7.94 33.18
N LEU A 551 -15.61 -7.06 32.20
CA LEU A 551 -15.81 -5.63 32.40
C LEU A 551 -17.28 -5.25 32.65
N LEU A 552 -18.20 -6.20 32.53
CA LEU A 552 -19.65 -6.02 32.69
C LEU A 552 -20.19 -6.64 33.98
N SER A 553 -19.32 -7.20 34.82
CA SER A 553 -19.69 -7.72 36.13
C SER A 553 -20.04 -6.59 37.09
N SER A 554 -21.03 -6.79 37.97
CA SER A 554 -21.38 -5.87 39.05
C SER A 554 -20.20 -5.54 39.98
N ASP A 555 -19.22 -6.42 40.08
CA ASP A 555 -17.99 -6.18 40.84
C ASP A 555 -17.04 -5.17 40.18
N PHE A 556 -17.10 -5.00 38.85
CA PHE A 556 -16.30 -4.01 38.13
C PHE A 556 -16.78 -2.59 38.43
N GLU A 557 -18.09 -2.38 38.55
CA GLU A 557 -18.67 -1.06 38.87
C GLU A 557 -18.26 -0.56 40.25
N LYS A 558 -18.05 -1.48 41.21
CA LYS A 558 -17.64 -1.19 42.59
C LYS A 558 -16.17 -0.80 42.74
N LEU A 559 -15.33 -0.99 41.71
CA LEU A 559 -13.89 -0.68 41.76
C LEU A 559 -13.63 0.83 41.70
N LYS A 560 -12.53 1.27 42.31
CA LYS A 560 -12.04 2.67 42.19
C LYS A 560 -11.44 2.92 40.80
N ASP A 561 -11.37 4.17 40.36
CA ASP A 561 -10.94 4.54 39.00
C ASP A 561 -9.57 3.97 38.58
N LYS A 562 -8.59 3.97 39.49
CA LYS A 562 -7.26 3.38 39.23
C LYS A 562 -7.33 1.85 39.05
N GLU A 563 -8.19 1.17 39.81
CA GLU A 563 -8.38 -0.28 39.74
C GLU A 563 -9.18 -0.67 38.49
N LYS A 564 -10.19 0.13 38.13
CA LYS A 564 -10.94 0.00 36.86
C LYS A 564 -10.00 0.07 35.66
N GLN A 565 -9.11 1.07 35.63
CA GLN A 565 -8.12 1.22 34.56
C GLN A 565 -7.17 0.02 34.45
N GLN A 566 -6.65 -0.48 35.58
CA GLN A 566 -5.79 -1.68 35.59
C GLN A 566 -6.51 -2.93 35.08
N LYS A 567 -7.79 -3.09 35.44
CA LYS A 567 -8.61 -4.22 34.97
C LYS A 567 -8.89 -4.10 33.46
N ILE A 568 -9.20 -2.91 32.96
CA ILE A 568 -9.36 -2.62 31.53
C ILE A 568 -8.09 -2.99 30.77
N ASP A 569 -6.92 -2.52 31.23
CA ASP A 569 -5.64 -2.79 30.58
C ASP A 569 -5.34 -4.30 30.54
N LYS A 570 -5.66 -5.03 31.61
CA LYS A 570 -5.52 -6.49 31.68
C LYS A 570 -6.45 -7.21 30.70
N VAL A 571 -7.73 -6.84 30.67
CA VAL A 571 -8.74 -7.44 29.78
C VAL A 571 -8.40 -7.16 28.32
N LEU A 572 -8.06 -5.92 27.98
CA LEU A 572 -7.65 -5.57 26.63
C LEU A 572 -6.37 -6.29 26.23
N LYS A 573 -5.39 -6.46 27.13
CA LYS A 573 -4.19 -7.27 26.86
C LYS A 573 -4.56 -8.71 26.48
N GLN A 574 -5.46 -9.36 27.22
CA GLN A 574 -5.92 -10.72 26.91
C GLN A 574 -6.71 -10.77 25.59
N PHE A 575 -7.60 -9.80 25.35
CA PHE A 575 -8.32 -9.69 24.09
C PHE A 575 -7.38 -9.49 22.89
N ASN A 576 -6.29 -8.73 23.07
CA ASN A 576 -5.27 -8.50 22.04
C ASN A 576 -4.52 -9.77 21.64
N GLU A 577 -4.44 -10.78 22.51
CA GLU A 577 -3.84 -12.08 22.20
C GLU A 577 -4.77 -12.95 21.35
N LEU A 578 -6.10 -12.70 21.39
CA LEU A 578 -7.11 -13.45 20.66
C LEU A 578 -7.49 -12.81 19.31
N LEU A 579 -7.45 -11.47 19.22
CA LEU A 579 -7.68 -10.71 17.99
C LEU A 579 -6.64 -9.59 17.85
N GLY A 580 -5.57 -9.89 17.09
CA GLY A 580 -4.47 -8.96 16.83
C GLY A 580 -4.80 -7.84 15.84
N VAL A 581 -3.94 -6.83 15.75
CA VAL A 581 -4.09 -5.74 14.76
C VAL A 581 -3.94 -6.29 13.34
N GLY A 582 -4.89 -5.95 12.48
CA GLY A 582 -5.00 -6.45 11.10
C GLY A 582 -5.68 -7.81 11.00
N GLU A 583 -6.11 -8.42 12.11
CA GLU A 583 -6.82 -9.70 12.11
C GLU A 583 -8.33 -9.52 11.94
N SER A 584 -8.97 -10.56 11.40
CA SER A 584 -10.41 -10.60 11.14
C SER A 584 -11.06 -11.88 11.61
N PHE A 585 -12.21 -11.77 12.29
CA PHE A 585 -13.18 -12.85 12.41
C PHE A 585 -14.33 -12.67 11.43
N ILE A 586 -14.63 -13.69 10.65
CA ILE A 586 -15.66 -13.64 9.61
C ILE A 586 -16.60 -14.82 9.77
N VAL A 587 -17.89 -14.57 9.86
CA VAL A 587 -18.93 -15.60 9.82
C VAL A 587 -19.76 -15.40 8.58
N THR A 588 -19.90 -16.44 7.76
CA THR A 588 -20.70 -16.39 6.53
C THR A 588 -21.71 -17.52 6.50
N HIS A 589 -22.98 -17.14 6.41
CA HIS A 589 -24.09 -18.03 6.08
C HIS A 589 -24.38 -17.91 4.59
N SER A 590 -24.60 -19.03 3.91
CA SER A 590 -24.97 -19.06 2.49
C SER A 590 -26.08 -20.06 2.28
N LEU A 591 -27.22 -19.61 1.75
CA LEU A 591 -28.34 -20.46 1.34
C LEU A 591 -28.53 -20.28 -0.16
N GLY A 592 -28.72 -21.35 -0.90
CA GLY A 592 -28.93 -21.20 -2.34
C GLY A 592 -29.37 -22.45 -3.05
N ALA A 593 -29.74 -22.25 -4.31
CA ALA A 593 -30.02 -23.32 -5.25
C ALA A 593 -28.92 -23.35 -6.33
N LYS A 594 -28.49 -24.55 -6.69
CA LYS A 594 -27.48 -24.81 -7.72
C LYS A 594 -28.05 -25.82 -8.71
N PHE A 595 -27.96 -25.48 -9.98
CA PHE A 595 -28.19 -26.38 -11.09
C PHE A 595 -26.91 -26.46 -11.92
N GLN A 596 -26.48 -27.66 -12.25
CA GLN A 596 -25.29 -27.89 -13.06
C GLN A 596 -25.57 -29.02 -14.03
N LEU A 597 -25.30 -28.80 -15.32
CA LEU A 597 -25.27 -29.82 -16.35
C LEU A 597 -23.85 -29.96 -16.87
N ARG A 598 -23.41 -31.20 -17.06
CA ARG A 598 -22.12 -31.56 -17.62
C ARG A 598 -22.31 -32.60 -18.71
N GLY A 599 -21.75 -32.36 -19.88
CA GLY A 599 -21.77 -33.30 -20.99
C GLY A 599 -20.40 -33.36 -21.64
N GLY A 600 -19.92 -34.53 -22.00
CA GLY A 600 -18.57 -34.67 -22.52
C GLY A 600 -18.23 -36.05 -23.09
N LYS A 601 -16.99 -36.16 -23.55
CA LYS A 601 -16.38 -37.40 -24.04
C LYS A 601 -15.06 -37.66 -23.31
N SER A 602 -14.95 -38.82 -22.69
CA SER A 602 -13.72 -39.42 -22.17
C SER A 602 -13.15 -40.30 -23.28
N LEU A 603 -11.96 -39.94 -23.80
CA LEU A 603 -11.27 -40.69 -24.85
C LEU A 603 -10.35 -41.77 -24.27
N ALA A 604 -9.82 -41.51 -23.08
CA ALA A 604 -9.06 -42.42 -22.24
C ALA A 604 -9.42 -42.13 -20.78
N GLU A 605 -8.87 -42.89 -19.82
CA GLU A 605 -9.08 -42.63 -18.39
C GLU A 605 -8.74 -41.18 -18.01
N ARG A 606 -7.67 -40.64 -18.63
CA ARG A 606 -7.07 -39.34 -18.30
C ARG A 606 -7.46 -38.21 -19.26
N ILE A 607 -8.01 -38.52 -20.45
CA ILE A 607 -8.34 -37.53 -21.49
C ILE A 607 -9.84 -37.30 -21.55
N LYS A 608 -10.28 -36.11 -21.13
CA LYS A 608 -11.71 -35.73 -21.02
C LYS A 608 -11.95 -34.36 -21.62
N ALA A 609 -12.91 -34.26 -22.53
CA ALA A 609 -13.44 -33.00 -23.03
C ALA A 609 -14.90 -32.85 -22.57
N GLN A 610 -15.23 -31.75 -21.90
CA GLN A 610 -16.55 -31.54 -21.32
C GLN A 610 -17.04 -30.08 -21.46
N ALA A 611 -18.33 -29.93 -21.70
CA ALA A 611 -19.08 -28.69 -21.56
C ALA A 611 -19.81 -28.67 -20.22
N LEU A 612 -19.80 -27.53 -19.56
CA LEU A 612 -20.36 -27.27 -18.24
C LEU A 612 -21.30 -26.09 -18.35
N PHE A 613 -22.59 -26.33 -18.11
CA PHE A 613 -23.55 -25.27 -17.87
C PHE A 613 -23.89 -25.24 -16.38
N GLY A 614 -23.95 -24.04 -15.80
CA GLY A 614 -24.27 -23.87 -14.40
C GLY A 614 -25.16 -22.66 -14.17
N SER A 615 -26.19 -22.84 -13.35
CA SER A 615 -26.97 -21.76 -12.76
C SER A 615 -26.89 -21.86 -11.24
N ARG A 616 -26.64 -20.73 -10.56
CA ARG A 616 -26.57 -20.70 -9.10
C ARG A 616 -27.25 -19.44 -8.59
N GLN A 617 -28.19 -19.60 -7.67
CA GLN A 617 -28.73 -18.50 -6.87
C GLN A 617 -28.23 -18.64 -5.45
N THR A 618 -27.83 -17.54 -4.81
CA THR A 618 -27.27 -17.59 -3.46
C THR A 618 -27.65 -16.33 -2.69
N LEU A 619 -28.26 -16.55 -1.53
CA LEU A 619 -28.44 -15.60 -0.44
C LEU A 619 -27.26 -15.75 0.52
N ILE A 620 -26.59 -14.64 0.85
CA ILE A 620 -25.43 -14.61 1.72
C ILE A 620 -25.71 -13.64 2.86
N SER A 621 -25.44 -14.06 4.09
CA SER A 621 -25.39 -13.18 5.26
C SER A 621 -24.02 -13.31 5.88
N ARG A 622 -23.26 -12.21 5.93
CA ARG A 622 -21.89 -12.20 6.43
C ARG A 622 -21.72 -11.19 7.54
N LEU A 623 -21.04 -11.58 8.61
CA LEU A 623 -20.54 -10.71 9.66
C LEU A 623 -19.01 -10.73 9.61
N HIS A 624 -18.38 -9.56 9.55
CA HIS A 624 -16.93 -9.42 9.55
C HIS A 624 -16.53 -8.42 10.64
N ILE A 625 -15.74 -8.90 11.60
CA ILE A 625 -15.17 -8.11 12.70
C ILE A 625 -13.70 -7.96 12.40
N PHE A 626 -13.24 -6.74 12.19
CA PHE A 626 -11.88 -6.42 11.79
C PHE A 626 -11.23 -5.49 12.82
N ARG A 627 -10.02 -5.83 13.24
CA ARG A 627 -9.23 -4.93 14.08
C ARG A 627 -8.32 -4.06 13.23
N LYS A 628 -8.75 -2.83 12.98
CA LYS A 628 -8.05 -1.87 12.12
C LYS A 628 -6.72 -1.44 12.70
N ASP A 629 -6.71 -1.06 13.98
CA ASP A 629 -5.53 -0.61 14.70
C ASP A 629 -5.63 -0.95 16.21
N LYS A 630 -4.77 -0.34 17.02
CA LYS A 630 -4.73 -0.61 18.47
C LYS A 630 -6.02 -0.18 19.18
N ASN A 631 -6.69 0.86 18.65
CA ASN A 631 -7.78 1.58 19.29
C ASN A 631 -9.10 1.45 18.54
N THR A 632 -9.15 0.87 17.34
CA THR A 632 -10.39 0.82 16.55
C THR A 632 -10.74 -0.59 16.07
N ILE A 633 -12.01 -0.95 16.25
CA ILE A 633 -12.64 -2.14 15.68
C ILE A 633 -13.71 -1.73 14.68
N GLN A 634 -13.71 -2.38 13.52
CA GLN A 634 -14.68 -2.19 12.47
C GLN A 634 -15.55 -3.45 12.35
N VAL A 635 -16.87 -3.25 12.27
CA VAL A 635 -17.83 -4.34 12.10
C VAL A 635 -18.62 -4.11 10.81
N TYR A 636 -18.60 -5.10 9.94
CA TYR A 636 -19.32 -5.13 8.68
C TYR A 636 -20.38 -6.22 8.75
N LYS A 637 -21.64 -5.88 8.42
CA LYS A 637 -22.70 -6.84 8.20
C LYS A 637 -23.22 -6.71 6.78
N ASP A 638 -23.02 -7.75 5.99
CA ASP A 638 -23.49 -7.82 4.62
C ASP A 638 -24.65 -8.79 4.48
N PHE A 639 -25.62 -8.41 3.65
CA PHE A 639 -26.64 -9.29 3.12
C PHE A 639 -26.68 -9.18 1.59
N ALA A 640 -26.51 -10.28 0.88
CA ALA A 640 -26.44 -10.27 -0.58
C ALA A 640 -27.30 -11.36 -1.22
N GLY A 641 -28.05 -11.00 -2.25
CA GLY A 641 -28.80 -11.93 -3.10
C GLY A 641 -28.24 -11.90 -4.51
N THR A 642 -27.75 -13.05 -4.98
CA THR A 642 -27.01 -13.14 -6.25
C THR A 642 -27.49 -14.28 -7.13
N HIS A 643 -27.43 -14.07 -8.44
CA HIS A 643 -27.65 -15.06 -9.47
C HIS A 643 -26.41 -15.19 -10.36
N ARG A 644 -26.04 -16.40 -10.72
CA ARG A 644 -24.89 -16.68 -11.58
C ARG A 644 -25.28 -17.65 -12.67
N LEU A 645 -24.95 -17.30 -13.89
CA LEU A 645 -25.02 -18.19 -15.05
C LEU A 645 -23.59 -18.37 -15.58
N SER A 646 -23.18 -19.61 -15.79
CA SER A 646 -21.85 -19.97 -16.27
C SER A 646 -21.94 -21.01 -17.39
N LEU A 647 -21.16 -20.79 -18.44
CA LEU A 647 -20.92 -21.76 -19.49
C LEU A 647 -19.42 -21.94 -19.63
N ALA A 648 -18.92 -23.18 -19.59
CA ALA A 648 -17.51 -23.46 -19.79
C ALA A 648 -17.31 -24.70 -20.64
N PHE A 649 -16.21 -24.71 -21.39
CA PHE A 649 -15.65 -25.89 -22.03
C PHE A 649 -14.31 -26.19 -21.38
N GLU A 650 -14.07 -27.43 -21.01
CA GLU A 650 -12.84 -27.91 -20.38
C GLU A 650 -12.31 -29.12 -21.15
N TRP A 651 -11.02 -29.09 -21.49
CA TRP A 651 -10.26 -30.23 -21.95
C TRP A 651 -9.13 -30.52 -20.97
N LYS A 652 -9.14 -31.75 -20.44
CA LYS A 652 -8.21 -32.27 -19.43
C LYS A 652 -7.49 -33.50 -19.99
N ALA A 653 -6.20 -33.62 -19.68
CA ALA A 653 -5.35 -34.76 -20.01
C ALA A 653 -4.44 -35.04 -18.79
N GLY A 654 -5.03 -35.57 -17.71
CA GLY A 654 -4.44 -35.59 -16.36
C GLY A 654 -4.40 -34.20 -15.69
N ILE A 655 -3.94 -33.19 -16.43
CA ILE A 655 -3.94 -31.77 -16.04
C ILE A 655 -4.92 -30.94 -16.89
N GLN A 656 -5.24 -29.73 -16.45
CA GLN A 656 -6.08 -28.80 -17.22
C GLN A 656 -5.32 -28.26 -18.46
N VAL A 657 -5.67 -28.73 -19.66
CA VAL A 657 -5.05 -28.30 -20.92
C VAL A 657 -5.68 -27.02 -21.46
N LEU A 658 -7.01 -27.00 -21.59
CA LEU A 658 -7.75 -25.85 -22.12
C LEU A 658 -9.05 -25.64 -21.33
N LYS A 659 -9.31 -24.42 -20.87
CA LYS A 659 -10.60 -24.00 -20.33
C LYS A 659 -11.03 -22.71 -21.00
N ILE A 660 -12.22 -22.70 -21.56
CA ILE A 660 -12.87 -21.51 -22.11
C ILE A 660 -14.16 -21.31 -21.34
N GLY A 661 -14.32 -20.17 -20.68
CA GLY A 661 -15.44 -19.92 -19.79
C GLY A 661 -16.07 -18.55 -20.03
N GLY A 662 -17.40 -18.49 -19.93
CA GLY A 662 -18.18 -17.28 -19.84
C GLY A 662 -19.05 -17.30 -18.59
N GLN A 663 -19.05 -16.22 -17.83
CA GLN A 663 -19.89 -16.08 -16.65
C GLN A 663 -20.65 -14.76 -16.68
N ARG A 664 -21.92 -14.80 -16.27
CA ARG A 664 -22.74 -13.63 -15.97
C ARG A 664 -23.18 -13.70 -14.53
N LEU A 665 -22.86 -12.67 -13.77
CA LEU A 665 -23.23 -12.51 -12.37
C LEU A 665 -24.12 -11.28 -12.24
N GLY A 666 -25.19 -11.37 -11.47
CA GLY A 666 -26.02 -10.21 -11.12
C GLY A 666 -26.61 -10.38 -9.73
N GLY A 667 -27.07 -9.30 -9.14
CA GLY A 667 -27.64 -9.32 -7.81
C GLY A 667 -27.65 -7.97 -7.11
N SER A 668 -28.02 -8.01 -5.85
CA SER A 668 -27.96 -6.88 -4.94
C SER A 668 -27.26 -7.26 -3.63
N SER A 669 -26.72 -6.27 -2.93
CA SER A 669 -26.12 -6.42 -1.61
C SER A 669 -26.46 -5.21 -0.76
N SER A 670 -26.49 -5.38 0.55
CA SER A 670 -26.62 -4.30 1.54
C SER A 670 -25.56 -4.50 2.61
N LEU A 671 -24.72 -3.49 2.81
CA LEU A 671 -23.66 -3.47 3.82
C LEU A 671 -24.04 -2.50 4.93
N GLN A 672 -23.97 -2.94 6.18
CA GLN A 672 -23.99 -2.10 7.37
C GLN A 672 -22.58 -2.01 7.94
N PHE A 673 -22.05 -0.80 8.08
CA PHE A 673 -20.72 -0.55 8.63
C PHE A 673 -20.82 0.20 9.96
N HIS A 674 -20.14 -0.34 10.97
CA HIS A 674 -20.01 0.23 12.30
C HIS A 674 -18.52 0.39 12.64
N GLU A 675 -18.14 1.49 13.30
CA GLU A 675 -16.80 1.73 13.82
C GLU A 675 -16.89 1.98 15.32
N LEU A 676 -16.04 1.30 16.10
CA LEU A 676 -16.01 1.39 17.56
C LEU A 676 -14.62 1.80 18.05
N ASP A 677 -14.57 2.78 18.95
CA ASP A 677 -13.35 3.20 19.66
C ASP A 677 -13.16 2.38 20.94
N ILE A 678 -12.04 1.67 21.03
CA ILE A 678 -11.59 0.86 22.17
C ILE A 678 -10.35 1.45 22.85
N THR A 679 -10.09 2.75 22.70
CA THR A 679 -9.00 3.46 23.39
C THR A 679 -9.08 3.20 24.89
N PRO A 680 -8.01 2.66 25.53
CA PRO A 680 -8.10 2.08 26.88
C PRO A 680 -8.31 3.10 28.01
N LYS A 681 -8.41 4.40 27.74
CA LYS A 681 -8.47 5.45 28.76
C LYS A 681 -9.90 5.97 28.92
N LEU A 682 -10.54 5.65 30.04
CA LEU A 682 -11.93 6.09 30.34
C LEU A 682 -12.10 7.62 30.31
N GLN A 683 -11.09 8.38 30.74
CA GLN A 683 -11.10 9.84 30.69
C GLN A 683 -11.22 10.39 29.26
N ASN A 684 -10.68 9.66 28.28
CA ASN A 684 -10.67 10.06 26.88
C ASN A 684 -11.79 9.39 26.06
N ASN A 685 -12.35 8.29 26.57
CA ASN A 685 -13.38 7.49 25.90
C ASN A 685 -14.43 7.00 26.93
N PRO A 686 -15.46 7.81 27.22
CA PRO A 686 -16.50 7.43 28.16
C PRO A 686 -17.37 6.26 27.66
N ASP A 687 -17.46 6.07 26.34
CA ASP A 687 -18.23 4.99 25.72
C ASP A 687 -17.46 3.66 25.63
N LEU A 688 -16.22 3.59 26.13
CA LEU A 688 -15.36 2.40 26.04
C LEU A 688 -16.08 1.14 26.51
N ILE A 689 -16.71 1.17 27.68
CA ILE A 689 -17.38 0.00 28.24
C ILE A 689 -18.55 -0.44 27.35
N ARG A 690 -19.39 0.51 26.89
CA ARG A 690 -20.51 0.24 25.97
C ARG A 690 -20.02 -0.37 24.66
N ASN A 691 -18.93 0.16 24.10
CA ASN A 691 -18.31 -0.35 22.88
C ASN A 691 -17.82 -1.79 23.07
N LEU A 692 -17.12 -2.07 24.18
CA LEU A 692 -16.64 -3.41 24.51
C LEU A 692 -17.79 -4.40 24.77
N SER A 693 -18.88 -3.96 25.41
CA SER A 693 -20.11 -4.75 25.57
C SER A 693 -20.73 -5.11 24.23
N ALA A 694 -20.82 -4.13 23.30
CA ALA A 694 -21.34 -4.37 21.97
C ALA A 694 -20.49 -5.40 21.20
N ILE A 695 -19.16 -5.28 21.28
CA ILE A 695 -18.24 -6.26 20.69
C ILE A 695 -18.44 -7.65 21.30
N ALA A 696 -18.55 -7.76 22.64
CA ALA A 696 -18.80 -9.02 23.32
C ALA A 696 -20.11 -9.68 22.87
N GLY A 697 -21.20 -8.90 22.75
CA GLY A 697 -22.50 -9.37 22.27
C GLY A 697 -22.44 -9.93 20.84
N ILE A 698 -21.74 -9.25 19.93
CA ILE A 698 -21.56 -9.68 18.55
C ILE A 698 -20.71 -10.97 18.49
N LEU A 699 -19.67 -11.07 19.31
CA LEU A 699 -18.81 -12.25 19.36
C LEU A 699 -19.58 -13.50 19.83
N LYS A 700 -20.48 -13.35 20.82
CA LYS A 700 -21.36 -14.42 21.32
C LYS A 700 -22.45 -14.84 20.33
N GLY A 701 -23.31 -13.90 19.94
CA GLY A 701 -24.60 -14.20 19.31
C GLY A 701 -24.76 -13.66 17.90
N GLN A 702 -23.77 -12.93 17.37
CA GLN A 702 -23.86 -12.22 16.09
C GLN A 702 -25.00 -11.19 16.01
N SER A 703 -25.63 -10.85 17.14
CA SER A 703 -26.67 -9.82 17.20
C SER A 703 -26.05 -8.44 17.04
N LEU A 704 -26.71 -7.62 16.24
CA LEU A 704 -26.34 -6.22 16.00
C LEU A 704 -27.24 -5.24 16.72
N GLU A 705 -28.23 -5.72 17.48
CA GLU A 705 -29.25 -4.88 18.11
C GLU A 705 -28.62 -3.81 19.00
N TYR A 706 -27.87 -4.23 20.01
CA TYR A 706 -27.16 -3.30 20.89
C TYR A 706 -26.07 -2.51 20.15
N LEU A 707 -25.43 -3.09 19.13
CA LEU A 707 -24.43 -2.39 18.31
C LEU A 707 -25.05 -1.22 17.52
N ARG A 708 -26.27 -1.37 17.01
CA ARG A 708 -26.96 -0.30 16.26
C ARG A 708 -27.30 0.90 17.13
N GLU A 709 -27.56 0.66 18.41
CA GLU A 709 -27.81 1.72 19.39
C GLU A 709 -26.51 2.43 19.82
N VAL A 710 -25.45 1.66 20.06
CA VAL A 710 -24.15 2.23 20.50
C VAL A 710 -23.41 2.92 19.35
N ALA A 711 -23.46 2.34 18.15
CA ALA A 711 -22.78 2.85 16.96
C ALA A 711 -23.70 2.70 15.74
N PRO A 712 -24.55 3.71 15.45
CA PRO A 712 -25.44 3.67 14.29
C PRO A 712 -24.68 3.49 12.96
N PRO A 713 -25.13 2.60 12.05
CA PRO A 713 -24.34 2.23 10.88
C PRO A 713 -24.43 3.22 9.73
N PHE A 714 -23.36 3.30 8.93
CA PHE A 714 -23.50 3.65 7.53
C PHE A 714 -24.08 2.46 6.78
N LYS A 715 -25.11 2.69 5.95
CA LYS A 715 -25.69 1.66 5.09
C LYS A 715 -25.24 1.89 3.65
N ILE A 716 -24.80 0.84 2.98
CA ILE A 716 -24.39 0.89 1.58
C ILE A 716 -25.12 -0.19 0.81
N ASP A 717 -26.05 0.21 -0.05
CA ASP A 717 -26.77 -0.69 -0.93
C ASP A 717 -26.13 -0.74 -2.31
N TYR A 718 -26.04 -1.95 -2.85
CA TYR A 718 -25.43 -2.26 -4.12
C TYR A 718 -26.44 -2.95 -5.04
N ARG A 719 -26.41 -2.57 -6.30
CA ARG A 719 -26.92 -3.40 -7.39
C ARG A 719 -25.77 -3.66 -8.35
N LEU A 720 -25.63 -4.88 -8.84
CA LEU A 720 -24.50 -5.25 -9.70
C LEU A 720 -24.92 -6.10 -10.89
N LEU A 721 -24.20 -5.90 -11.99
CA LEU A 721 -24.22 -6.76 -13.17
C LEU A 721 -22.80 -6.89 -13.71
N GLU A 722 -22.30 -8.11 -13.74
CA GLU A 722 -20.96 -8.45 -14.17
C GLU A 722 -20.97 -9.52 -15.25
N LYS A 723 -20.07 -9.38 -16.22
CA LYS A 723 -19.78 -10.39 -17.23
C LYS A 723 -18.28 -10.66 -17.24
N GLN A 724 -17.93 -11.93 -17.24
CA GLN A 724 -16.54 -12.38 -17.27
C GLN A 724 -16.35 -13.36 -18.41
N SER A 725 -15.20 -13.26 -19.07
CA SER A 725 -14.70 -14.26 -20.02
C SER A 725 -13.35 -14.76 -19.54
N GLU A 726 -13.14 -16.07 -19.58
CA GLU A 726 -11.91 -16.74 -19.18
C GLU A 726 -11.39 -17.62 -20.31
N LEU A 727 -10.08 -17.56 -20.54
CA LEU A 727 -9.33 -18.52 -21.34
C LEU A 727 -8.13 -18.97 -20.52
N LYS A 728 -8.04 -20.26 -20.21
CA LYS A 728 -6.87 -20.89 -19.59
C LYS A 728 -6.31 -21.93 -20.55
N ILE A 729 -5.01 -21.86 -20.84
CA ILE A 729 -4.27 -22.84 -21.63
C ILE A 729 -3.05 -23.25 -20.81
N LEU A 730 -3.07 -24.46 -20.24
CA LEU A 730 -2.08 -24.92 -19.26
C LEU A 730 -1.90 -23.87 -18.15
N SER A 731 -0.69 -23.29 -18.04
CA SER A 731 -0.38 -22.24 -17.07
C SER A 731 -0.82 -20.84 -17.52
N TYR A 732 -1.04 -20.59 -18.82
CA TYR A 732 -1.46 -19.29 -19.31
C TYR A 732 -2.93 -19.03 -18.97
N GLN A 733 -3.25 -17.85 -18.45
CA GLN A 733 -4.62 -17.41 -18.19
C GLN A 733 -4.85 -16.01 -18.76
N ASN A 734 -6.00 -15.82 -19.41
CA ASN A 734 -6.52 -14.53 -19.85
C ASN A 734 -7.94 -14.35 -19.33
N LEU A 735 -8.20 -13.19 -18.74
CA LEU A 735 -9.46 -12.84 -18.09
C LEU A 735 -9.94 -11.49 -18.59
N GLY A 736 -11.14 -11.47 -19.15
CA GLY A 736 -11.89 -10.25 -19.49
C GLY A 736 -12.99 -10.01 -18.47
N LEU A 737 -13.15 -8.76 -18.05
CA LEU A 737 -14.12 -8.33 -17.05
C LEU A 737 -14.90 -7.11 -17.54
N PHE A 738 -16.22 -7.16 -17.38
CA PHE A 738 -17.13 -6.04 -17.56
C PHE A 738 -18.00 -5.96 -16.30
N SER A 739 -18.13 -4.77 -15.71
CA SER A 739 -18.92 -4.60 -14.49
C SER A 739 -19.71 -3.28 -14.51
N ARG A 740 -20.94 -3.34 -14.00
CA ARG A 740 -21.82 -2.21 -13.71
C ARG A 740 -22.25 -2.33 -12.27
N ILE A 741 -21.98 -1.30 -11.46
CA ILE A 741 -22.33 -1.28 -10.05
C ILE A 741 -22.99 0.06 -9.73
N TRP A 742 -24.11 -0.01 -9.04
CA TRP A 742 -24.79 1.12 -8.43
C TRP A 742 -24.55 1.07 -6.93
N PHE A 743 -24.29 2.24 -6.34
CA PHE A 743 -24.05 2.40 -4.90
C PHE A 743 -25.06 3.41 -4.37
N GLN A 744 -25.66 3.12 -3.23
CA GLN A 744 -26.42 4.07 -2.43
C GLN A 744 -25.80 4.08 -1.04
N VAL A 745 -25.20 5.19 -0.65
CA VAL A 745 -24.57 5.37 0.66
C VAL A 745 -25.51 6.22 1.51
N GLN A 746 -25.93 5.68 2.64
CA GLN A 746 -26.78 6.34 3.62
C GLN A 746 -26.00 6.58 4.92
N SER A 747 -26.01 7.82 5.41
CA SER A 747 -25.42 8.19 6.70
C SER A 747 -26.34 7.75 7.86
N PRO A 748 -25.79 7.62 9.08
CA PRO A 748 -26.59 7.43 10.29
C PRO A 748 -27.71 8.46 10.48
N GLY A 749 -27.48 9.71 10.09
CA GLY A 749 -28.46 10.81 10.17
C GLY A 749 -29.52 10.77 9.07
N GLY A 750 -29.45 9.81 8.14
CA GLY A 750 -30.44 9.62 7.08
C GLY A 750 -30.07 10.22 5.72
N ASP A 751 -28.98 10.98 5.61
CA ASP A 751 -28.53 11.55 4.34
C ASP A 751 -28.16 10.46 3.34
N GLN A 752 -28.53 10.63 2.07
CA GLN A 752 -28.27 9.64 1.02
C GLN A 752 -27.53 10.22 -0.17
N LYS A 753 -26.56 9.46 -0.69
CA LYS A 753 -25.87 9.74 -1.95
C LYS A 753 -25.81 8.50 -2.83
N ASN A 754 -26.04 8.69 -4.13
CA ASN A 754 -25.98 7.60 -5.10
C ASN A 754 -24.80 7.77 -6.04
N PHE A 755 -24.21 6.65 -6.42
CA PHE A 755 -23.09 6.61 -7.36
C PHE A 755 -23.29 5.51 -8.39
N PHE A 756 -22.70 5.72 -9.56
CA PHE A 756 -22.66 4.74 -10.62
C PHE A 756 -21.21 4.48 -11.04
N ARG A 757 -20.86 3.20 -11.16
CA ARG A 757 -19.58 2.75 -11.73
C ARG A 757 -19.79 1.84 -12.92
N TYR A 758 -19.12 2.18 -14.00
CA TYR A 758 -18.94 1.32 -15.16
C TYR A 758 -17.47 0.96 -15.31
N GLN A 759 -17.14 -0.34 -15.36
CA GLN A 759 -15.75 -0.80 -15.38
C GLN A 759 -15.52 -1.86 -16.47
N VAL A 760 -14.38 -1.76 -17.14
CA VAL A 760 -13.86 -2.77 -18.06
C VAL A 760 -12.43 -3.13 -17.65
N GLY A 761 -12.13 -4.41 -17.59
CA GLY A 761 -10.82 -4.92 -17.19
C GLY A 761 -10.35 -6.06 -18.08
N THR A 762 -9.05 -6.14 -18.28
CA THR A 762 -8.39 -7.30 -18.89
C THR A 762 -7.18 -7.66 -18.05
N ARG A 763 -6.93 -8.95 -17.86
CA ARG A 763 -5.75 -9.45 -17.14
C ARG A 763 -5.27 -10.71 -17.82
N ARG A 764 -3.98 -10.77 -18.10
CA ARG A 764 -3.31 -11.96 -18.61
C ARG A 764 -2.14 -12.33 -17.72
N GLY A 765 -1.82 -13.61 -17.61
CA GLY A 765 -0.75 -14.07 -16.74
C GLY A 765 -0.43 -15.55 -16.90
N SER A 766 0.53 -15.99 -16.11
CA SER A 766 0.97 -17.39 -16.02
C SER A 766 0.84 -17.85 -14.57
N ASP A 767 0.17 -18.98 -14.36
CA ASP A 767 -0.07 -19.67 -13.10
C ASP A 767 0.52 -21.08 -13.20
N TYR A 768 1.79 -21.20 -12.81
CA TYR A 768 2.50 -22.48 -12.83
C TYR A 768 2.12 -23.35 -11.64
N GLN A 769 1.78 -22.74 -10.50
CA GLN A 769 1.38 -23.45 -9.30
C GLN A 769 0.18 -24.35 -9.57
N SER A 770 -0.84 -23.85 -10.28
CA SER A 770 -2.00 -24.67 -10.64
C SER A 770 -1.63 -25.92 -11.43
N VAL A 771 -0.70 -25.83 -12.39
CA VAL A 771 -0.29 -26.99 -13.20
C VAL A 771 0.49 -28.01 -12.37
N VAL A 772 1.38 -27.53 -11.49
CA VAL A 772 2.15 -28.39 -10.58
C VAL A 772 1.23 -29.08 -9.58
N VAL A 773 0.29 -28.35 -8.99
CA VAL A 773 -0.69 -28.92 -8.05
C VAL A 773 -1.58 -29.95 -8.75
N ASP A 774 -2.10 -29.64 -9.95
CA ASP A 774 -2.89 -30.58 -10.75
C ASP A 774 -2.08 -31.86 -11.06
N GLY A 775 -0.78 -31.74 -11.35
CA GLY A 775 0.10 -32.89 -11.60
C GLY A 775 0.42 -33.70 -10.34
N LEU A 776 0.62 -33.05 -9.18
CA LEU A 776 0.84 -33.72 -7.90
C LEU A 776 -0.41 -34.47 -7.42
N ASP A 777 -1.59 -33.88 -7.60
CA ASP A 777 -2.87 -34.54 -7.34
C ASP A 777 -2.99 -35.85 -8.14
N GLU A 778 -2.54 -35.85 -9.39
CA GLU A 778 -2.55 -37.05 -10.23
C GLU A 778 -1.56 -38.12 -9.73
N ILE A 779 -0.33 -37.74 -9.37
CA ILE A 779 0.67 -38.67 -8.83
C ILE A 779 0.20 -39.28 -7.50
N LEU A 780 -0.41 -38.48 -6.62
CA LEU A 780 -0.92 -38.96 -5.34
C LEU A 780 -2.08 -39.92 -5.51
N ARG A 781 -2.96 -39.69 -6.50
CA ARG A 781 -4.03 -40.63 -6.84
C ARG A 781 -3.49 -41.97 -7.33
N GLU A 782 -2.41 -41.95 -8.10
CA GLU A 782 -1.76 -43.17 -8.62
C GLU A 782 -1.06 -43.98 -7.51
N THR A 783 -0.36 -43.29 -6.60
CA THR A 783 0.47 -43.96 -5.57
C THR A 783 -0.32 -44.42 -4.34
N LEU A 784 -1.42 -43.73 -3.99
CA LEU A 784 -2.19 -44.04 -2.79
C LEU A 784 -3.52 -44.76 -3.07
N ASP A 785 -3.76 -45.19 -4.33
CA ASP A 785 -4.98 -45.87 -4.83
C ASP A 785 -6.30 -45.30 -4.26
N THR A 786 -6.32 -43.98 -4.03
CA THR A 786 -7.42 -43.28 -3.37
C THR A 786 -7.92 -42.19 -4.29
N LYS A 787 -9.14 -42.39 -4.81
CA LYS A 787 -9.78 -41.50 -5.80
C LYS A 787 -10.18 -40.13 -5.24
N ASN A 788 -9.99 -39.89 -3.94
CA ASN A 788 -10.54 -38.74 -3.21
C ASN A 788 -9.49 -37.74 -2.69
N ILE A 789 -8.20 -37.89 -3.02
CA ILE A 789 -7.16 -36.94 -2.62
C ILE A 789 -7.24 -35.68 -3.51
N VAL A 790 -7.28 -34.52 -2.86
CA VAL A 790 -7.27 -33.19 -3.49
C VAL A 790 -6.36 -32.27 -2.68
N ILE A 791 -5.34 -31.71 -3.32
CA ILE A 791 -4.53 -30.62 -2.76
C ILE A 791 -5.29 -29.30 -2.95
N PRO A 792 -5.62 -28.57 -1.87
CA PRO A 792 -6.30 -27.28 -1.98
C PRO A 792 -5.43 -26.26 -2.74
N ASN A 793 -5.90 -25.84 -3.92
CA ASN A 793 -5.30 -24.76 -4.70
C ASN A 793 -6.06 -23.44 -4.53
N THR A 794 -6.36 -23.08 -3.29
CA THR A 794 -7.05 -21.84 -2.97
C THR A 794 -6.05 -20.69 -3.10
N THR A 795 -6.34 -19.80 -4.05
CA THR A 795 -5.51 -18.62 -4.36
C THR A 795 -6.39 -17.38 -4.42
N SER A 796 -5.79 -16.19 -4.51
CA SER A 796 -6.52 -14.93 -4.70
C SER A 796 -7.31 -14.86 -6.02
N GLY A 797 -7.15 -15.85 -6.90
CA GLY A 797 -7.65 -15.87 -8.27
C GLY A 797 -6.83 -15.01 -9.23
N ASN A 798 -5.66 -14.51 -8.84
CA ASN A 798 -4.73 -13.79 -9.70
C ASN A 798 -3.46 -14.62 -9.95
N PRO A 799 -3.06 -14.89 -11.21
CA PRO A 799 -1.83 -15.61 -11.51
C PRO A 799 -0.59 -15.01 -10.85
N GLY A 800 -0.53 -13.69 -10.70
CA GLY A 800 0.60 -13.01 -10.06
C GLY A 800 0.74 -13.25 -8.54
N ASP A 801 -0.25 -13.87 -7.89
CA ASP A 801 -0.19 -14.28 -6.48
C ASP A 801 0.26 -15.74 -6.30
N THR A 802 0.49 -16.47 -7.38
CA THR A 802 0.90 -17.88 -7.36
C THR A 802 2.43 -18.01 -7.43
N ILE A 803 2.98 -19.12 -6.93
CA ILE A 803 4.44 -19.34 -6.95
C ILE A 803 4.97 -19.28 -8.38
N GLY A 804 5.98 -18.44 -8.62
CA GLY A 804 6.57 -18.21 -9.95
C GLY A 804 5.61 -17.56 -10.95
N GLY A 805 4.40 -17.23 -10.54
CA GLY A 805 3.37 -16.64 -11.37
C GLY A 805 3.60 -15.16 -11.63
N ARG A 806 3.04 -14.68 -12.74
CA ARG A 806 3.08 -13.27 -13.14
C ARG A 806 1.78 -12.89 -13.83
N SER A 807 1.34 -11.65 -13.66
CA SER A 807 0.20 -11.10 -14.38
C SER A 807 0.41 -9.64 -14.73
N VAL A 808 -0.18 -9.25 -15.85
CA VAL A 808 -0.33 -7.86 -16.28
C VAL A 808 -1.79 -7.62 -16.60
N GLY A 809 -2.29 -6.45 -16.23
CA GLY A 809 -3.65 -6.08 -16.53
C GLY A 809 -3.85 -4.59 -16.70
N ARG A 810 -4.98 -4.27 -17.31
CA ARG A 810 -5.50 -2.90 -17.48
C ARG A 810 -6.94 -2.90 -17.00
N ARG A 811 -7.29 -1.90 -16.20
CA ARG A 811 -8.65 -1.62 -15.74
C ARG A 811 -8.98 -0.17 -16.06
N ALA A 812 -10.15 0.07 -16.63
CA ALA A 812 -10.67 1.41 -16.83
C ALA A 812 -12.06 1.50 -16.20
N SER A 813 -12.32 2.57 -15.45
CA SER A 813 -13.63 2.86 -14.87
C SER A 813 -14.11 4.26 -15.24
N PHE A 814 -15.43 4.38 -15.36
CA PHE A 814 -16.19 5.62 -15.34
C PHE A 814 -16.99 5.63 -14.04
N GLU A 815 -16.91 6.72 -13.30
CA GLU A 815 -17.57 6.93 -12.02
C GLU A 815 -18.28 8.28 -12.00
N ALA A 816 -19.44 8.35 -11.35
CA ALA A 816 -20.17 9.60 -11.18
C ALA A 816 -21.11 9.53 -9.97
N GLU A 817 -21.37 10.69 -9.35
CA GLU A 817 -22.47 10.90 -8.41
C GLU A 817 -23.75 11.13 -9.23
N VAL A 818 -24.83 10.41 -8.90
CA VAL A 818 -26.08 10.39 -9.68
C VAL A 818 -27.28 10.76 -8.81
N PRO A 819 -28.32 11.38 -9.37
CA PRO A 819 -29.48 11.81 -8.60
C PRO A 819 -30.28 10.63 -8.01
N LEU A 820 -30.97 10.92 -6.91
CA LEU A 820 -31.79 9.96 -6.17
C LEU A 820 -32.96 9.47 -7.04
N ASN A 821 -33.15 8.15 -7.10
CA ASN A 821 -34.34 7.50 -7.65
C ASN A 821 -34.72 7.82 -9.11
N LYS A 822 -33.77 8.21 -9.97
CA LYS A 822 -34.03 8.43 -11.40
C LYS A 822 -33.05 7.69 -12.31
N GLU A 823 -33.58 7.07 -13.37
CA GLU A 823 -32.77 6.46 -14.44
C GLU A 823 -32.08 7.53 -15.31
N SER A 824 -32.55 8.77 -15.22
CA SER A 824 -32.09 9.97 -15.91
C SER A 824 -31.89 11.14 -14.94
N GLY A 825 -30.92 11.99 -15.21
CA GLY A 825 -30.59 13.18 -14.44
C GLY A 825 -29.09 13.47 -14.51
N GLU A 826 -28.73 14.72 -14.23
CA GLU A 826 -27.37 15.21 -14.44
C GLU A 826 -26.37 14.46 -13.56
N ALA A 827 -25.38 13.83 -14.18
CA ALA A 827 -24.29 13.17 -13.49
C ALA A 827 -23.28 14.21 -13.00
N LYS A 828 -23.02 14.21 -11.69
CA LYS A 828 -22.03 15.09 -11.05
C LYS A 828 -20.73 14.32 -10.80
N ASP A 829 -19.63 15.05 -10.66
CA ASP A 829 -18.30 14.49 -10.35
C ASP A 829 -17.91 13.34 -11.30
N ILE A 830 -18.18 13.52 -12.60
CA ILE A 830 -17.76 12.57 -13.62
C ILE A 830 -16.25 12.39 -13.55
N PHE A 831 -15.83 11.14 -13.43
CA PHE A 831 -14.45 10.77 -13.20
C PHE A 831 -14.09 9.52 -13.99
N PHE A 832 -12.86 9.48 -14.50
CA PHE A 832 -12.30 8.29 -15.11
C PHE A 832 -11.00 7.88 -14.41
N ASN A 833 -10.85 6.58 -14.19
CA ASN A 833 -9.60 5.98 -13.75
C ASN A 833 -9.16 4.93 -14.77
N ILE A 834 -7.94 5.06 -15.29
CA ILE A 834 -7.27 4.02 -16.07
C ILE A 834 -6.06 3.54 -15.25
N GLN A 835 -6.15 2.29 -14.79
CA GLN A 835 -5.12 1.63 -14.02
C GLN A 835 -4.43 0.55 -14.84
N TYR A 836 -3.11 0.62 -14.93
CA TYR A 836 -2.25 -0.48 -15.36
C TYR A 836 -1.61 -1.12 -14.14
N PHE A 837 -1.52 -2.45 -14.12
CA PHE A 837 -0.85 -3.16 -13.04
C PHE A 837 -0.02 -4.33 -13.55
N TRP A 838 1.16 -4.50 -12.95
CA TRP A 838 2.06 -5.62 -13.14
C TRP A 838 2.28 -6.27 -11.78
N LYS A 839 2.04 -7.58 -11.69
CA LYS A 839 2.11 -8.31 -10.44
C LYS A 839 2.82 -9.64 -10.63
N GLY A 840 3.58 -10.09 -9.66
CA GLY A 840 4.17 -11.43 -9.72
C GLY A 840 4.93 -11.84 -8.47
N TRP A 841 5.34 -13.11 -8.45
CA TRP A 841 6.03 -13.72 -7.32
C TRP A 841 7.41 -13.11 -7.05
N SER A 842 8.17 -12.82 -8.11
CA SER A 842 9.49 -12.21 -8.02
C SER A 842 9.86 -11.51 -9.33
N ILE A 843 10.59 -10.41 -9.25
CA ILE A 843 11.19 -9.71 -10.40
C ILE A 843 12.60 -9.25 -10.06
N SER A 844 13.54 -9.44 -10.98
CA SER A 844 14.91 -8.93 -10.80
C SER A 844 14.96 -7.40 -10.94
N LYS A 845 15.99 -6.76 -10.36
CA LYS A 845 16.28 -5.33 -10.54
C LYS A 845 16.24 -4.91 -12.01
N ASP A 846 16.91 -5.66 -12.90
CA ASP A 846 17.01 -5.29 -14.31
C ASP A 846 15.65 -5.33 -15.02
N GLN A 847 14.83 -6.34 -14.73
CA GLN A 847 13.50 -6.47 -15.30
C GLN A 847 12.57 -5.33 -14.85
N ILE A 848 12.58 -4.96 -13.56
CA ILE A 848 11.75 -3.85 -13.08
C ILE A 848 12.27 -2.51 -13.60
N MET A 849 13.59 -2.34 -13.72
CA MET A 849 14.19 -1.14 -14.31
C MET A 849 13.87 -0.98 -15.80
N ASN A 850 13.76 -2.08 -16.55
CA ASN A 850 13.27 -2.06 -17.92
C ASN A 850 11.81 -1.58 -17.98
N LEU A 851 10.95 -2.08 -17.08
CA LEU A 851 9.56 -1.64 -17.00
C LEU A 851 9.43 -0.15 -16.65
N ILE A 852 10.23 0.34 -15.69
CA ILE A 852 10.29 1.77 -15.34
C ILE A 852 10.78 2.61 -16.53
N ARG A 853 11.76 2.10 -17.30
CA ARG A 853 12.25 2.76 -18.52
C ARG A 853 11.18 2.84 -19.60
N ASP A 854 10.38 1.79 -19.76
CA ASP A 854 9.26 1.76 -20.72
C ASP A 854 8.18 2.77 -20.32
N LEU A 855 7.84 2.87 -19.03
CA LEU A 855 6.95 3.91 -18.51
C LEU A 855 7.51 5.31 -18.77
N ARG A 856 8.81 5.54 -18.52
CA ARG A 856 9.46 6.82 -18.81
C ARG A 856 9.35 7.20 -20.28
N LYS A 857 9.59 6.25 -21.19
CA LYS A 857 9.45 6.48 -22.63
C LYS A 857 8.00 6.76 -23.01
N GLN A 858 7.07 5.97 -22.49
CA GLN A 858 5.65 6.07 -22.83
C GLN A 858 5.02 7.40 -22.39
N TYR A 859 5.35 7.89 -21.19
CA TYR A 859 4.76 9.09 -20.59
C TYR A 859 5.67 10.33 -20.64
N GLN A 860 6.89 10.18 -21.16
CA GLN A 860 7.89 11.25 -21.19
C GLN A 860 8.12 11.89 -19.81
N PHE A 861 8.05 11.06 -18.76
CA PHE A 861 8.09 11.49 -17.37
C PHE A 861 8.84 10.47 -16.50
N GLN A 862 9.67 10.96 -15.58
CA GLN A 862 10.43 10.11 -14.67
C GLN A 862 9.62 9.86 -13.40
N PHE A 863 8.89 8.74 -13.37
CA PHE A 863 8.12 8.32 -12.19
C PHE A 863 9.03 7.96 -11.02
N PHE A 864 10.03 7.11 -11.24
CA PHE A 864 10.97 6.66 -10.21
C PHE A 864 12.38 7.12 -10.59
N ALA A 865 13.17 7.56 -9.61
CA ALA A 865 14.60 7.78 -9.82
C ALA A 865 15.29 6.43 -10.06
N LYS A 866 16.32 6.41 -10.93
CA LYS A 866 16.99 5.15 -11.27
C LYS A 866 17.70 4.55 -10.06
N GLU A 867 18.10 5.42 -9.13
CA GLU A 867 18.89 5.12 -7.96
C GLU A 867 18.07 4.56 -6.79
N GLU A 868 16.73 4.67 -6.83
CA GLU A 868 15.83 4.15 -5.77
C GLU A 868 15.90 2.64 -5.60
N LEU A 869 16.35 1.91 -6.63
CA LEU A 869 16.52 0.46 -6.60
C LEU A 869 18.00 0.06 -6.59
N ASN A 870 18.92 0.97 -6.23
CA ASN A 870 20.35 0.67 -6.24
C ASN A 870 20.70 -0.50 -5.33
N ASP A 871 20.16 -0.48 -4.11
CA ASP A 871 20.45 -1.46 -3.07
C ASP A 871 19.60 -2.75 -3.25
N THR A 872 18.60 -2.71 -4.14
CA THR A 872 17.68 -3.82 -4.39
C THR A 872 18.26 -4.84 -5.36
N LYS A 873 18.24 -6.13 -5.01
CA LYS A 873 18.62 -7.24 -5.92
C LYS A 873 17.41 -7.79 -6.68
N GLU A 874 16.34 -8.07 -5.96
CA GLU A 874 15.08 -8.59 -6.48
C GLU A 874 13.92 -8.04 -5.65
N ILE A 875 12.74 -7.97 -6.25
CA ILE A 875 11.50 -7.59 -5.57
C ILE A 875 10.56 -8.78 -5.58
N GLN A 876 10.22 -9.24 -4.39
CA GLN A 876 9.36 -10.39 -4.16
C GLN A 876 7.91 -9.93 -3.92
N LEU A 877 6.93 -10.70 -4.39
CA LEU A 877 5.50 -10.33 -4.37
C LEU A 877 5.26 -8.92 -4.93
N TYR A 878 5.94 -8.60 -6.04
CA TYR A 878 5.95 -7.25 -6.57
C TYR A 878 4.57 -6.86 -7.11
N VAL A 879 4.19 -5.61 -6.89
CA VAL A 879 3.02 -4.98 -7.52
C VAL A 879 3.42 -3.59 -7.95
N LEU A 880 3.60 -3.38 -9.26
CA LEU A 880 3.72 -2.06 -9.85
C LEU A 880 2.34 -1.62 -10.36
N THR A 881 1.82 -0.50 -9.89
CA THR A 881 0.62 0.13 -10.43
C THR A 881 0.96 1.47 -11.08
N LEU A 882 0.23 1.81 -12.14
CA LEU A 882 0.19 3.13 -12.74
C LEU A 882 -1.29 3.52 -12.85
N ASP A 883 -1.66 4.56 -12.12
CA ASP A 883 -3.03 5.07 -12.04
C ASP A 883 -3.10 6.42 -12.79
N ILE A 884 -4.01 6.51 -13.74
CA ILE A 884 -4.26 7.69 -14.57
C ILE A 884 -5.68 8.18 -14.27
N TYR A 885 -5.76 9.30 -13.56
CA TYR A 885 -7.01 9.95 -13.17
C TYR A 885 -7.32 11.09 -14.13
N LEU A 886 -8.56 11.11 -14.64
CA LEU A 886 -9.00 12.11 -15.60
C LEU A 886 -10.31 12.73 -15.10
N TYR A 887 -10.33 14.06 -15.08
CA TYR A 887 -11.44 14.86 -14.57
C TYR A 887 -12.48 15.15 -15.65
N LYS A 888 -13.62 15.72 -15.25
CA LYS A 888 -14.75 15.99 -16.13
C LYS A 888 -14.34 16.82 -17.36
N GLU A 889 -13.50 17.83 -17.16
CA GLU A 889 -13.03 18.74 -18.19
C GLU A 889 -12.23 18.01 -19.29
N ALA A 890 -11.57 16.89 -18.97
CA ALA A 890 -10.93 16.03 -19.99
C ALA A 890 -11.97 15.45 -20.96
N LEU A 891 -13.12 15.02 -20.43
CA LEU A 891 -14.23 14.50 -21.23
C LEU A 891 -14.87 15.61 -22.05
N ASP A 892 -15.08 16.78 -21.45
CA ASP A 892 -15.70 17.91 -22.15
C ASP A 892 -14.87 18.30 -23.38
N ASN A 893 -13.54 18.37 -23.27
CA ASN A 893 -12.66 18.60 -24.42
C ASN A 893 -12.79 17.51 -25.50
N LEU A 894 -12.83 16.23 -25.08
CA LEU A 894 -12.94 15.09 -26.00
C LEU A 894 -14.26 15.04 -26.77
N VAL A 895 -15.35 15.40 -26.11
CA VAL A 895 -16.69 15.34 -26.66
C VAL A 895 -16.91 16.44 -27.70
N HIS A 896 -16.29 17.61 -27.51
CA HIS A 896 -16.34 18.73 -28.45
C HIS A 896 -15.29 18.65 -29.56
N LEU A 897 -14.30 17.75 -29.46
CA LEU A 897 -13.29 17.55 -30.49
C LEU A 897 -13.92 17.06 -31.82
N SER A 898 -13.62 17.77 -32.91
CA SER A 898 -14.10 17.38 -34.23
C SER A 898 -13.40 16.10 -34.72
N ALA A 899 -14.06 15.37 -35.60
CA ALA A 899 -13.43 14.18 -36.20
C ALA A 899 -12.28 14.56 -37.15
N GLY A 900 -12.28 15.79 -37.70
CA GLY A 900 -11.18 16.32 -38.48
C GLY A 900 -9.94 16.50 -37.61
N ASP A 901 -10.10 17.18 -36.47
CA ASP A 901 -9.00 17.41 -35.52
C ASP A 901 -8.43 16.10 -35.00
N PHE A 902 -9.30 15.16 -34.61
CA PHE A 902 -8.85 13.84 -34.16
C PHE A 902 -8.07 13.07 -35.24
N LYS A 903 -8.44 13.23 -36.52
CA LYS A 903 -7.68 12.66 -37.65
C LYS A 903 -6.29 13.28 -37.72
N SER A 904 -6.17 14.60 -37.58
CA SER A 904 -4.88 15.30 -37.53
C SER A 904 -4.02 14.81 -36.36
N PHE A 905 -4.62 14.64 -35.17
CA PHE A 905 -3.92 14.06 -34.02
C PHE A 905 -3.45 12.61 -34.26
N LEU A 906 -4.23 11.78 -34.97
CA LEU A 906 -3.80 10.44 -35.36
C LEU A 906 -2.66 10.48 -36.39
N GLN A 907 -2.63 11.46 -37.29
CA GLN A 907 -1.54 11.59 -38.25
C GLN A 907 -0.23 12.01 -37.56
N GLU A 908 -0.30 12.93 -36.60
CA GLU A 908 0.88 13.47 -35.92
C GLU A 908 1.36 12.64 -34.72
N TYR A 909 0.43 12.00 -33.98
CA TYR A 909 0.72 11.38 -32.68
C TYR A 909 0.19 9.95 -32.53
N SER A 910 -0.04 9.18 -33.60
CA SER A 910 -0.63 7.84 -33.41
C SER A 910 0.37 6.81 -32.87
N ARG A 911 -0.10 6.02 -31.89
CA ARG A 911 0.54 4.79 -31.40
C ARG A 911 0.09 3.52 -32.13
N LEU A 912 -0.85 3.64 -33.07
CA LEU A 912 -1.46 2.48 -33.71
C LEU A 912 -0.52 1.94 -34.80
N PRO A 913 -0.29 0.63 -34.87
CA PRO A 913 0.52 0.07 -35.95
C PRO A 913 -0.19 0.28 -37.30
N HIS A 914 0.57 0.49 -38.37
CA HIS A 914 0.03 0.64 -39.72
C HIS A 914 -0.42 -0.72 -40.28
N ARG A 915 -1.50 -1.29 -39.72
CA ARG A 915 -2.12 -2.54 -40.17
C ARG A 915 -3.36 -2.24 -40.98
N ILE A 916 -3.45 -2.88 -42.14
CA ILE A 916 -4.57 -2.82 -43.06
C ILE A 916 -5.45 -4.06 -42.85
N TYR A 917 -6.74 -3.86 -42.59
CA TYR A 917 -7.70 -4.96 -42.40
C TYR A 917 -8.70 -5.01 -43.54
N ARG A 918 -9.00 -6.22 -44.04
CA ARG A 918 -10.11 -6.45 -44.98
C ARG A 918 -11.43 -6.37 -44.22
N LEU A 919 -12.36 -5.52 -44.67
CA LEU A 919 -13.70 -5.47 -44.08
C LEU A 919 -14.52 -6.70 -44.53
N PRO A 920 -15.09 -7.50 -43.61
CA PRO A 920 -16.00 -8.57 -43.99
C PRO A 920 -17.34 -7.98 -44.44
N GLY A 921 -17.75 -8.25 -45.68
CA GLY A 921 -19.03 -7.81 -46.21
C GLY A 921 -19.37 -8.50 -47.55
N PRO A 922 -20.58 -9.06 -47.72
CA PRO A 922 -20.93 -9.89 -48.87
C PRO A 922 -21.17 -9.12 -50.18
N ARG A 923 -21.00 -7.78 -50.22
CA ARG A 923 -21.40 -6.97 -51.40
C ARG A 923 -20.39 -5.94 -51.91
N LYS A 924 -19.15 -5.88 -51.41
CA LYS A 924 -18.08 -5.05 -52.01
C LYS A 924 -16.69 -5.68 -51.76
N PRO A 925 -16.13 -6.48 -52.69
CA PRO A 925 -14.73 -6.90 -52.58
C PRO A 925 -13.81 -5.66 -52.66
N GLY A 926 -12.86 -5.52 -51.73
CA GLY A 926 -11.74 -4.57 -51.85
C GLY A 926 -11.67 -3.37 -50.89
N ARG A 927 -12.56 -3.20 -49.90
CA ARG A 927 -12.33 -2.16 -48.86
C ARG A 927 -11.35 -2.62 -47.79
N TYR A 928 -10.19 -2.00 -47.84
CA TYR A 928 -9.15 -2.05 -46.83
C TYR A 928 -9.34 -0.89 -45.85
N GLU A 929 -9.27 -1.16 -44.55
CA GLU A 929 -9.35 -0.13 -43.51
C GLU A 929 -8.06 -0.15 -42.69
N SER A 930 -7.38 1.00 -42.60
CA SER A 930 -6.22 1.14 -41.73
C SER A 930 -6.62 1.14 -40.25
N SER A 931 -5.67 0.83 -39.36
CA SER A 931 -5.91 0.91 -37.91
C SER A 931 -6.35 2.32 -37.47
N GLN A 932 -5.84 3.36 -38.13
CA GLN A 932 -6.19 4.76 -37.88
C GLN A 932 -7.61 5.09 -38.37
N GLU A 933 -8.03 4.62 -39.55
CA GLU A 933 -9.40 4.80 -40.05
C GLU A 933 -10.42 4.11 -39.15
N ARG A 934 -10.09 2.91 -38.66
CA ARG A 934 -10.91 2.20 -37.68
C ARG A 934 -11.04 2.98 -36.38
N ALA A 935 -9.94 3.55 -35.89
CA ALA A 935 -9.95 4.39 -34.69
C ALA A 935 -10.80 5.64 -34.92
N LEU A 936 -10.67 6.31 -36.06
CA LEU A 936 -11.47 7.48 -36.42
C LEU A 936 -12.97 7.17 -36.50
N ARG A 937 -13.36 6.05 -37.13
CA ARG A 937 -14.76 5.61 -37.18
C ARG A 937 -15.31 5.34 -35.78
N ARG A 938 -14.54 4.60 -34.95
CA ARG A 938 -14.92 4.32 -33.55
C ARG A 938 -15.02 5.59 -32.72
N PHE A 939 -14.10 6.54 -32.91
CA PHE A 939 -14.11 7.84 -32.25
C PHE A 939 -15.41 8.58 -32.55
N ARG A 940 -15.81 8.70 -33.83
CA ARG A 940 -17.09 9.31 -34.23
C ARG A 940 -18.28 8.65 -33.53
N THR A 941 -18.36 7.33 -33.57
CA THR A 941 -19.47 6.58 -32.95
C THR A 941 -19.50 6.77 -31.43
N PHE A 942 -18.36 6.63 -30.75
CA PHE A 942 -18.29 6.74 -29.29
C PHE A 942 -18.52 8.16 -28.81
N ARG A 943 -17.96 9.16 -29.51
CA ARG A 943 -18.18 10.58 -29.23
C ARG A 943 -19.64 10.96 -29.36
N ASN A 944 -20.28 10.63 -30.49
CA ASN A 944 -21.68 10.98 -30.71
C ASN A 944 -22.62 10.31 -29.68
N ASN A 945 -22.38 9.04 -29.35
CA ASN A 945 -23.20 8.33 -28.36
C ASN A 945 -22.92 8.81 -26.92
N CYS A 946 -21.69 9.19 -26.60
CA CYS A 946 -21.35 9.80 -25.31
C CYS A 946 -22.04 11.17 -25.20
N PHE A 947 -21.88 12.05 -26.19
CA PHE A 947 -22.51 13.37 -26.23
C PHE A 947 -24.04 13.28 -26.09
N LYS A 948 -24.68 12.46 -26.92
CA LYS A 948 -26.13 12.23 -26.86
C LYS A 948 -26.56 11.72 -25.48
N GLY A 949 -25.83 10.77 -24.91
CA GLY A 949 -26.13 10.23 -23.58
C GLY A 949 -25.97 11.25 -22.46
N LEU A 950 -24.99 12.16 -22.55
CA LEU A 950 -24.80 13.26 -21.61
C LEU A 950 -25.92 14.31 -21.74
N GLN A 951 -26.30 14.69 -22.97
CA GLN A 951 -27.41 15.63 -23.23
C GLN A 951 -28.76 15.09 -22.76
N GLU A 952 -29.04 13.81 -23.00
CA GLU A 952 -30.27 13.14 -22.50
C GLU A 952 -30.25 12.96 -20.98
N ALA A 953 -29.15 13.29 -20.30
CA ALA A 953 -28.91 13.04 -18.88
C ALA A 953 -29.07 11.54 -18.51
N VAL A 954 -28.78 10.62 -19.44
CA VAL A 954 -28.89 9.17 -19.20
C VAL A 954 -27.49 8.57 -18.99
N TYR A 955 -26.99 8.70 -17.76
CA TYR A 955 -25.65 8.21 -17.38
C TYR A 955 -25.43 6.72 -17.67
N ARG A 956 -26.49 5.89 -17.63
CA ARG A 956 -26.44 4.46 -17.96
C ARG A 956 -26.06 4.20 -19.43
N LYS A 957 -26.51 5.08 -20.33
CA LYS A 957 -26.16 5.04 -21.76
C LYS A 957 -24.83 5.76 -22.00
N ALA A 958 -24.63 6.93 -21.38
CA ALA A 958 -23.43 7.76 -21.57
C ALA A 958 -22.15 7.05 -21.09
N GLY A 959 -22.12 6.58 -19.83
CA GLY A 959 -20.92 6.07 -19.18
C GLY A 959 -20.14 5.02 -20.00
N PRO A 960 -20.79 3.99 -20.56
CA PRO A 960 -20.12 3.03 -21.43
C PRO A 960 -19.48 3.61 -22.69
N PHE A 961 -20.14 4.58 -23.34
CA PHE A 961 -19.58 5.21 -24.54
C PHE A 961 -18.50 6.23 -24.20
N CYS A 962 -18.65 6.98 -23.11
CA CYS A 962 -17.64 7.92 -22.65
C CYS A 962 -16.37 7.18 -22.20
N LEU A 963 -16.48 6.05 -21.49
CA LEU A 963 -15.32 5.24 -21.13
C LEU A 963 -14.62 4.64 -22.36
N LYS A 964 -15.39 4.22 -23.36
CA LYS A 964 -14.86 3.74 -24.64
C LYS A 964 -14.17 4.84 -25.43
N LEU A 965 -14.73 6.05 -25.45
CA LEU A 965 -14.12 7.23 -26.06
C LEU A 965 -12.77 7.54 -25.40
N MET A 966 -12.75 7.69 -24.08
CA MET A 966 -11.55 7.98 -23.31
C MET A 966 -10.47 6.90 -23.50
N SER A 967 -10.86 5.61 -23.37
CA SER A 967 -9.93 4.49 -23.57
C SER A 967 -9.41 4.42 -25.00
N LEU A 968 -10.23 4.74 -26.01
CA LEU A 968 -9.79 4.77 -27.40
C LEU A 968 -8.72 5.83 -27.61
N VAL A 969 -8.93 7.06 -27.12
CA VAL A 969 -7.96 8.14 -27.31
C VAL A 969 -6.66 7.85 -26.56
N GLU A 970 -6.73 7.38 -25.31
CA GLU A 970 -5.55 7.00 -24.52
C GLU A 970 -4.70 5.89 -25.18
N GLN A 971 -5.35 4.90 -25.79
CA GLN A 971 -4.66 3.80 -26.48
C GLN A 971 -4.19 4.15 -27.90
N SER A 972 -4.82 5.13 -28.54
CA SER A 972 -4.54 5.45 -29.95
C SER A 972 -3.47 6.52 -30.14
N LEU A 973 -3.25 7.39 -29.14
CA LEU A 973 -2.35 8.53 -29.22
C LEU A 973 -1.13 8.37 -28.31
N GLU A 974 -0.01 8.95 -28.74
CA GLU A 974 1.14 9.21 -27.89
C GLU A 974 0.78 10.15 -26.75
N PHE A 975 1.51 10.10 -25.65
CA PHE A 975 1.15 10.84 -24.44
C PHE A 975 1.08 12.36 -24.68
N LYS A 976 1.97 12.90 -25.52
CA LYS A 976 1.93 14.31 -25.97
C LYS A 976 0.62 14.64 -26.71
N GLY A 977 0.19 13.79 -27.63
CA GLY A 977 -1.09 13.94 -28.34
C GLY A 977 -2.29 13.78 -27.40
N PHE A 978 -2.26 12.78 -26.53
CA PHE A 978 -3.29 12.55 -25.51
C PHE A 978 -3.47 13.77 -24.59
N LEU A 979 -2.37 14.33 -24.06
CA LEU A 979 -2.40 15.54 -23.22
C LEU A 979 -3.03 16.74 -23.93
N LYS A 980 -2.71 16.95 -25.22
CA LYS A 980 -3.30 18.04 -26.01
C LYS A 980 -4.81 17.88 -26.14
N VAL A 981 -5.26 16.67 -26.47
CA VAL A 981 -6.68 16.39 -26.72
C VAL A 981 -7.52 16.51 -25.44
N ILE A 982 -6.99 16.15 -24.27
CA ILE A 982 -7.73 16.28 -23.00
C ILE A 982 -7.68 17.69 -22.39
N GLY A 983 -7.00 18.65 -23.03
CA GLY A 983 -6.91 20.04 -22.57
C GLY A 983 -5.81 20.33 -21.54
N GLY A 984 -4.74 19.53 -21.53
CA GLY A 984 -3.51 19.78 -20.75
C GLY A 984 -3.44 19.06 -19.40
N LYS A 985 -2.38 19.37 -18.64
CA LYS A 985 -2.01 18.69 -17.39
C LYS A 985 -2.99 18.90 -16.23
N ARG A 986 -3.77 20.00 -16.24
CA ARG A 986 -4.78 20.30 -15.22
C ARG A 986 -5.96 19.31 -15.18
N ASN A 987 -6.19 18.60 -16.29
CA ASN A 987 -7.30 17.66 -16.45
C ASN A 987 -6.88 16.19 -16.21
N LEU A 988 -5.65 16.00 -15.72
CA LEU A 988 -4.99 14.71 -15.59
C LEU A 988 -4.20 14.67 -14.28
N TYR A 989 -4.21 13.52 -13.62
CA TYR A 989 -3.27 13.21 -12.56
C TYR A 989 -2.80 11.76 -12.67
N VAL A 990 -1.48 11.56 -12.76
CA VAL A 990 -0.86 10.24 -12.93
C VAL A 990 0.09 9.97 -11.78
N LYS A 991 -0.05 8.80 -11.17
CA LYS A 991 0.88 8.29 -10.15
C LYS A 991 1.23 6.84 -10.41
N ALA A 992 2.42 6.44 -9.98
CA ALA A 992 2.85 5.06 -9.95
C ALA A 992 3.25 4.65 -8.52
N ARG A 993 3.07 3.37 -8.22
CA ARG A 993 3.41 2.79 -6.92
C ARG A 993 4.03 1.42 -7.10
N LEU A 994 5.16 1.17 -6.44
CA LEU A 994 5.84 -0.12 -6.43
C LEU A 994 5.77 -0.70 -5.02
N ASN A 995 5.01 -1.78 -4.87
CA ASN A 995 4.95 -2.58 -3.65
C ASN A 995 5.69 -3.91 -3.84
N GLY A 996 6.01 -4.56 -2.73
CA GLY A 996 6.70 -5.86 -2.69
C GLY A 996 7.90 -5.80 -1.75
N PHE A 997 8.47 -6.96 -1.43
CA PHE A 997 9.63 -7.08 -0.56
C PHE A 997 10.92 -6.97 -1.37
N ARG A 998 11.64 -5.85 -1.25
CA ARG A 998 12.93 -5.63 -1.91
C ARG A 998 14.04 -6.32 -1.14
N LYS A 999 14.61 -7.38 -1.72
CA LYS A 999 15.70 -8.14 -1.10
C LYS A 999 17.02 -7.42 -1.29
N GLY A 1000 17.80 -7.34 -0.21
CA GLY A 1000 19.07 -6.61 -0.19
C GLY A 1000 18.90 -5.12 0.12
N ASP A 1001 17.70 -4.66 0.45
CA ASP A 1001 17.40 -3.27 0.80
C ASP A 1001 16.88 -3.23 2.25
N GLU A 1002 17.46 -2.39 3.10
CA GLU A 1002 17.04 -2.25 4.50
C GLU A 1002 15.63 -1.65 4.65
N SER A 1003 15.18 -0.87 3.66
CA SER A 1003 13.83 -0.35 3.56
C SER A 1003 12.89 -1.28 2.79
N GLY A 1004 13.31 -2.54 2.59
CA GLY A 1004 12.72 -3.43 1.60
C GLY A 1004 11.28 -3.87 1.85
N ASP A 1005 10.71 -3.61 3.02
CA ASP A 1005 9.31 -3.85 3.36
C ASP A 1005 8.40 -2.62 3.15
N GLU A 1006 8.97 -1.46 2.84
CA GLU A 1006 8.21 -0.23 2.59
C GLU A 1006 7.86 -0.03 1.10
N PRO A 1007 6.68 0.50 0.77
CA PRO A 1007 6.30 0.80 -0.61
C PRO A 1007 7.07 2.01 -1.18
N LEU A 1008 7.41 1.92 -2.47
CA LEU A 1008 8.01 3.01 -3.24
C LEU A 1008 6.91 3.83 -3.93
N PHE A 1009 6.90 5.14 -3.69
CA PHE A 1009 5.95 6.06 -4.30
C PHE A 1009 6.65 6.93 -5.34
N SER A 1010 6.08 6.98 -6.54
CA SER A 1010 6.65 7.75 -7.64
C SER A 1010 6.47 9.26 -7.46
N SER A 1011 7.27 10.03 -8.21
CA SER A 1011 6.87 11.37 -8.63
C SER A 1011 5.56 11.32 -9.42
N GLN A 1012 4.79 12.40 -9.35
CA GLN A 1012 3.45 12.50 -9.90
C GLN A 1012 3.44 13.48 -11.08
N LEU A 1013 2.59 13.17 -12.07
CA LEU A 1013 2.46 13.96 -13.29
C LEU A 1013 1.05 14.50 -13.41
N GLY A 1014 0.92 15.80 -13.63
CA GLY A 1014 -0.37 16.48 -13.67
C GLY A 1014 -0.70 17.18 -12.37
N GLU A 1015 -1.97 17.57 -12.21
CA GLU A 1015 -2.45 18.40 -11.10
C GLU A 1015 -3.71 17.79 -10.49
N ILE A 1016 -3.92 18.00 -9.20
CA ILE A 1016 -5.13 17.63 -8.48
C ILE A 1016 -6.22 18.63 -8.87
N GLY A 1017 -7.08 18.25 -9.82
CA GLY A 1017 -8.13 19.11 -10.36
C GLY A 1017 -9.44 19.12 -9.55
N SER A 1018 -9.54 18.35 -8.46
CA SER A 1018 -10.77 18.24 -7.66
C SER A 1018 -10.47 17.80 -6.22
N PRO A 1019 -11.25 18.21 -5.20
CA PRO A 1019 -11.19 17.62 -3.86
C PRO A 1019 -11.42 16.10 -3.87
N LYS A 1020 -12.20 15.61 -4.85
CA LYS A 1020 -12.47 14.18 -5.10
C LYS A 1020 -11.50 13.63 -6.16
N TRP A 1021 -10.21 13.96 -6.07
CA TRP A 1021 -9.22 13.69 -7.13
C TRP A 1021 -8.97 12.22 -7.47
N GLU A 1022 -9.24 11.29 -6.54
CA GLU A 1022 -9.22 9.84 -6.80
C GLU A 1022 -10.58 9.28 -7.26
N GLY A 1023 -11.54 10.16 -7.49
CA GLY A 1023 -12.92 9.82 -7.85
C GLY A 1023 -13.90 9.90 -6.68
N PRO A 1024 -15.20 10.05 -6.96
CA PRO A 1024 -16.23 10.21 -5.95
C PRO A 1024 -16.37 9.00 -5.02
N LEU A 1025 -16.18 7.78 -5.54
CA LEU A 1025 -16.26 6.56 -4.74
C LEU A 1025 -15.08 6.42 -3.78
N LYS A 1026 -13.85 6.67 -4.25
CA LYS A 1026 -12.66 6.59 -3.40
C LYS A 1026 -12.66 7.67 -2.32
N TYR A 1027 -13.15 8.86 -2.63
CA TYR A 1027 -13.36 9.94 -1.66
C TYR A 1027 -14.28 9.50 -0.51
N ILE A 1028 -15.44 8.91 -0.81
CA ILE A 1028 -16.36 8.41 0.22
C ILE A 1028 -15.73 7.26 1.00
N GLN A 1029 -15.09 6.30 0.32
CA GLN A 1029 -14.39 5.20 0.99
C GLN A 1029 -13.36 5.70 2.02
N ASN A 1030 -12.51 6.64 1.62
CA ASN A 1030 -11.45 7.19 2.46
C ASN A 1030 -12.04 7.99 3.63
N LYS A 1031 -13.10 8.78 3.39
CA LYS A 1031 -13.79 9.57 4.43
C LYS A 1031 -14.45 8.69 5.49
N LEU A 1032 -14.95 7.52 5.10
CA LEU A 1032 -15.55 6.53 5.99
C LEU A 1032 -14.53 5.54 6.58
N HIS A 1033 -13.26 5.63 6.17
CA HIS A 1033 -12.20 4.68 6.54
C HIS A 1033 -12.54 3.20 6.31
N LEU A 1034 -13.31 2.91 5.27
CA LEU A 1034 -13.75 1.56 4.91
C LEU A 1034 -12.63 0.75 4.22
N LEU A 1035 -12.53 -0.54 4.55
CA LEU A 1035 -11.71 -1.48 3.78
C LEU A 1035 -12.13 -1.50 2.31
N GLU A 1036 -11.13 -1.48 1.41
CA GLU A 1036 -11.40 -1.43 -0.03
C GLU A 1036 -12.12 -2.69 -0.52
N GLY A 1037 -11.73 -3.84 0.03
CA GLY A 1037 -12.36 -5.13 -0.23
C GLY A 1037 -13.85 -5.20 0.16
N GLU A 1038 -14.25 -4.49 1.21
CA GLU A 1038 -15.64 -4.40 1.68
C GLU A 1038 -16.45 -3.38 0.87
N PHE A 1039 -15.97 -2.13 0.77
CA PHE A 1039 -16.67 -1.06 0.06
C PHE A 1039 -16.92 -1.36 -1.43
N ASN A 1040 -15.98 -2.04 -2.08
CA ASN A 1040 -16.12 -2.42 -3.48
C ASN A 1040 -16.73 -3.81 -3.69
N ILE A 1041 -17.22 -4.45 -2.62
CA ILE A 1041 -17.80 -5.81 -2.61
C ILE A 1041 -16.90 -6.85 -3.30
N TYR A 1042 -15.56 -6.63 -3.29
CA TYR A 1042 -14.62 -7.50 -4.00
C TYR A 1042 -14.63 -8.92 -3.44
N TRP A 1043 -14.92 -9.09 -2.15
CA TRP A 1043 -15.02 -10.42 -1.55
C TRP A 1043 -16.25 -11.19 -2.07
N ILE A 1044 -17.40 -10.53 -2.27
CA ILE A 1044 -18.61 -11.14 -2.86
C ILE A 1044 -18.31 -11.55 -4.29
N LEU A 1045 -17.77 -10.60 -5.08
CA LEU A 1045 -17.45 -10.82 -6.48
C LEU A 1045 -16.45 -11.97 -6.65
N ARG A 1046 -15.45 -12.11 -5.78
CA ARG A 1046 -14.49 -13.21 -5.82
C ARG A 1046 -15.09 -14.54 -5.36
N ARG A 1047 -15.86 -14.57 -4.28
CA ARG A 1047 -16.48 -15.80 -3.76
C ARG A 1047 -17.46 -16.42 -4.76
N LEU A 1048 -18.07 -15.60 -5.61
CA LEU A 1048 -19.06 -16.02 -6.59
C LEU A 1048 -18.48 -16.32 -7.98
N ARG A 1049 -17.22 -15.98 -8.26
CA ARG A 1049 -16.48 -16.43 -9.44
C ARG A 1049 -15.93 -17.82 -9.14
#